data_AF-A0AAV6VII2-F1
#
_entry.id   AF-A0AAV6VII2-F1
#
_cell.length_a   1.000
_cell.length_b   1.000
_cell.length_c   1.000
_cell.angle_alpha   90.00
_cell.angle_beta   90.00
_cell.angle_gamma   90.00
#
_symmetry.space_group_name_H-M   'P 1'
#
loop_
_entity.id
_entity.type
_entity.pdbx_description
1 polymer ?
#
loop_
_entity_poly.entity_id
_entity_poly.type
_entity_poly.pdbx_seq_one_letter_code
_entity_poly.pdbx_strand_id
1 'polypeptide(L)'
;MEVGLLLGLLLSVVTARRPDYRTSYACEGGQLHISCEEGHLIHLLRANYGRFSISICNEHGSLDWSVDCASQRSYYIIYERCNLMSNCIVSATSETFADPCPGTYKYLEVQYQCKLESFSTTSSSSSVLASTTTTVSRTTTTTTTTRPPIIIPITRSTQSTIPSTSSNTYSTTFVKRNYTTTPSTTTYSPIVFLLPSDKSFIAKSSTALSVFNKDKYCQPIQSRNLSWDWTRSGTEAVQKCPAGTSGDARWQCALDPVRWMPNGPDLSECSSLWVDNLRNRVDSGDSVVNIAAELSVMTHRKPLYGGDVKHACEILHRLVNKMRDKMTDIADDKQRHQILQELFMSSSIVANNLLEVSLSWNELDLGERKNIASTLLEAIEQSGWLLASAHKSTFTIHKALDNLILSVQVLNVWTVSHVSFPSVGEVNDTSSRFAKDFLHLPMQALLGTATNGMVKIVLASYHNIKDFLGSVATYKLGILQNSSFIVNSKIISAYIGRYPGLRFPEPITITFKLIQEENVTNPQCVSWDLDERLWSQDGCWLKRSNKTHATCQCDHLRNFAVLMELKSTQVHTQDWLAVKMFIYISCGVSVVLFLITSILLHFFRSMPSDRAAVHKHLSICLMLAEIVYLGGVDQVGFTCSVLAGILHFLLQAVFVWLFSSTLQLYFLLEKSTYNNRISCYSVVAYSVSTIIVCVSAFVDPESFGTPQYCFLRIDNYYVFSFIGPAASCILGAFIFLLVIICKTFASSSTKNKESVEISSIRMHNRETWFVILCVTSCWSFLLLYIHYKLQALAYTFATLNCLQGLSIFIFLGLHDSEVQEAYQKWKMGSSEPKAVRGQFSLTNTSVSHCMNTSYLHNSTTVPSLSTVTTPAIEFQMGTFHHSSLCPTTRSPIYDNREQLVS
;
A
#
# COMPACT_ATOMS: atom_id res chain seq x y z
N MET A 1 -26.33 -38.58 20.38
CA MET A 1 -27.62 -37.89 20.53
C MET A 1 -27.40 -36.57 21.25
N GLU A 2 -28.29 -35.59 21.10
CA GLU A 2 -28.20 -34.23 21.70
C GLU A 2 -27.16 -33.22 21.13
N VAL A 3 -26.87 -33.24 19.83
CA VAL A 3 -26.36 -32.04 19.11
C VAL A 3 -27.04 -31.87 17.74
N GLY A 4 -28.30 -32.32 17.61
CA GLY A 4 -29.01 -32.39 16.33
C GLY A 4 -30.23 -31.48 16.18
N LEU A 5 -30.71 -30.84 17.26
CA LEU A 5 -32.04 -30.20 17.28
C LEU A 5 -32.04 -28.65 17.37
N LEU A 6 -30.89 -28.01 17.57
CA LEU A 6 -30.79 -26.54 17.65
C LEU A 6 -30.38 -25.84 16.33
N LEU A 7 -29.95 -26.59 15.31
CA LEU A 7 -29.60 -26.01 14.00
C LEU A 7 -30.82 -25.80 13.07
N GLY A 8 -31.99 -26.33 13.41
CA GLY A 8 -33.19 -26.33 12.55
C GLY A 8 -34.16 -25.16 12.74
N LEU A 9 -33.94 -24.29 13.74
CA LEU A 9 -34.93 -23.27 14.17
C LEU A 9 -34.47 -21.80 13.98
N LEU A 10 -33.34 -21.57 13.29
CA LEU A 10 -32.83 -20.23 12.95
C LEU A 10 -32.77 -19.98 11.43
N LEU A 11 -33.62 -20.66 10.65
CA LEU A 11 -33.68 -20.56 9.19
C LEU A 11 -35.08 -20.20 8.64
N SER A 12 -35.86 -19.45 9.41
CA SER A 12 -37.18 -18.96 8.98
C SER A 12 -37.50 -17.53 9.46
N VAL A 13 -36.58 -16.59 9.24
CA VAL A 13 -36.89 -15.14 9.26
C VAL A 13 -36.94 -14.62 7.83
N VAL A 14 -38.14 -14.75 7.25
CA VAL A 14 -38.70 -13.97 6.13
C VAL A 14 -37.67 -13.41 5.14
N THR A 15 -37.21 -14.24 4.20
CA THR A 15 -36.77 -13.73 2.89
C THR A 15 -37.99 -13.18 2.15
N ALA A 16 -38.27 -11.89 2.32
CA ALA A 16 -39.18 -11.18 1.44
C ALA A 16 -38.54 -11.12 0.03
N ARG A 17 -38.77 -12.16 -0.79
CA ARG A 17 -38.52 -12.08 -2.23
C ARG A 17 -39.23 -10.83 -2.73
N ARG A 18 -38.49 -9.89 -3.34
CA ARG A 18 -39.13 -8.84 -4.12
C ARG A 18 -40.05 -9.54 -5.14
N PRO A 19 -41.31 -9.10 -5.31
CA PRO A 19 -42.17 -9.70 -6.32
C PRO A 19 -41.51 -9.55 -7.67
N ASP A 20 -41.35 -10.65 -8.39
CA ASP A 20 -40.84 -10.62 -9.76
C ASP A 20 -41.91 -10.00 -10.66
N TYR A 21 -41.55 -8.93 -11.37
CA TYR A 21 -42.45 -8.24 -12.30
C TYR A 21 -41.66 -7.72 -13.51
N ARG A 22 -42.29 -7.80 -14.68
CA ARG A 22 -41.75 -7.36 -15.96
C ARG A 22 -42.35 -5.99 -16.30
N THR A 23 -41.55 -5.12 -16.90
CA THR A 23 -42.00 -3.82 -17.43
C THR A 23 -41.77 -3.79 -18.94
N SER A 24 -42.76 -3.29 -19.69
CA SER A 24 -42.68 -3.15 -21.15
C SER A 24 -43.17 -1.76 -21.57
N TYR A 25 -42.61 -1.24 -22.66
CA TYR A 25 -42.82 0.12 -23.15
C TYR A 25 -43.19 0.14 -24.63
N ALA A 26 -44.02 1.10 -25.04
CA ALA A 26 -44.24 1.46 -26.44
C ALA A 26 -44.42 2.98 -26.59
N CYS A 27 -43.71 3.60 -27.52
CA CYS A 27 -43.81 5.04 -27.79
C CYS A 27 -45.15 5.41 -28.44
N GLU A 28 -45.59 6.66 -28.32
CA GLU A 28 -46.81 7.16 -28.97
C GLU A 28 -46.78 6.91 -30.50
N GLY A 29 -47.77 6.17 -31.01
CA GLY A 29 -47.83 5.66 -32.40
C GLY A 29 -47.29 4.23 -32.59
N GLY A 30 -46.58 3.66 -31.61
CA GLY A 30 -46.09 2.28 -31.62
C GLY A 30 -47.10 1.25 -31.10
N GLN A 31 -46.70 -0.02 -31.11
CA GLN A 31 -47.47 -1.13 -30.50
C GLN A 31 -46.69 -1.73 -29.34
N LEU A 32 -47.37 -1.93 -28.21
CA LEU A 32 -46.87 -2.68 -27.07
C LEU A 32 -47.15 -4.16 -27.27
N HIS A 33 -46.14 -5.01 -27.14
CA HIS A 33 -46.27 -6.47 -27.10
C HIS A 33 -45.91 -6.95 -25.69
N ILE A 34 -46.79 -7.73 -25.06
CA ILE A 34 -46.54 -8.38 -23.76
C ILE A 34 -46.97 -9.84 -23.83
N SER A 35 -46.10 -10.75 -23.40
CA SER A 35 -46.35 -12.19 -23.44
C SER A 35 -45.68 -12.93 -22.29
N CYS A 36 -46.28 -14.05 -21.91
CA CYS A 36 -45.80 -14.97 -20.88
C CYS A 36 -45.39 -16.31 -21.50
N GLU A 37 -44.60 -17.08 -20.74
CA GLU A 37 -44.23 -18.45 -21.09
C GLU A 37 -45.44 -19.39 -21.03
N GLU A 38 -45.34 -20.57 -21.67
CA GLU A 38 -46.43 -21.54 -21.69
C GLU A 38 -46.93 -21.90 -20.28
N GLY A 39 -48.26 -22.03 -20.13
CA GLY A 39 -48.93 -22.27 -18.85
C GLY A 39 -49.01 -21.05 -17.91
N HIS A 40 -48.53 -19.87 -18.31
CA HIS A 40 -48.60 -18.64 -17.51
C HIS A 40 -49.48 -17.56 -18.17
N LEU A 41 -50.25 -16.86 -17.35
CA LEU A 41 -51.13 -15.76 -17.73
C LEU A 41 -50.61 -14.43 -17.18
N ILE A 42 -50.83 -13.35 -17.95
CA ILE A 42 -50.49 -11.98 -17.61
C ILE A 42 -51.37 -11.50 -16.44
N HIS A 43 -50.74 -11.09 -15.35
CA HIS A 43 -51.37 -10.45 -14.20
C HIS A 43 -50.89 -9.01 -14.11
N LEU A 44 -51.73 -8.06 -14.52
CA LEU A 44 -51.40 -6.64 -14.57
C LEU A 44 -51.20 -6.05 -13.16
N LEU A 45 -50.13 -5.27 -12.97
CA LEU A 45 -49.87 -4.51 -11.74
C LEU A 45 -50.11 -3.01 -11.95
N ARG A 46 -49.67 -2.46 -13.09
CA ARG A 46 -49.79 -1.04 -13.43
C ARG A 46 -49.79 -0.85 -14.94
N ALA A 47 -50.51 0.15 -15.43
CA ALA A 47 -50.30 0.68 -16.77
C ALA A 47 -50.48 2.20 -16.77
N ASN A 48 -49.72 2.90 -17.59
CA ASN A 48 -49.85 4.33 -17.84
C ASN A 48 -49.50 4.68 -19.27
N TYR A 49 -50.44 5.27 -20.00
CA TYR A 49 -50.18 6.04 -21.21
C TYR A 49 -49.96 7.50 -20.80
N GLY A 50 -48.75 8.01 -21.01
CA GLY A 50 -48.34 9.33 -20.51
C GLY A 50 -46.83 9.52 -20.60
N ARG A 51 -46.24 10.25 -19.65
CA ARG A 51 -44.78 10.42 -19.54
C ARG A 51 -44.39 10.65 -18.08
N PHE A 52 -43.54 9.76 -17.54
CA PHE A 52 -42.90 9.88 -16.22
C PHE A 52 -41.38 10.06 -16.28
N SER A 53 -40.81 10.07 -17.48
CA SER A 53 -39.37 10.16 -17.72
C SER A 53 -39.11 10.88 -19.03
N ILE A 54 -38.10 11.74 -19.04
CA ILE A 54 -37.69 12.48 -20.24
C ILE A 54 -36.85 11.61 -21.19
N SER A 55 -36.24 10.52 -20.71
CA SER A 55 -35.30 9.70 -21.51
C SER A 55 -35.96 8.58 -22.33
N ILE A 56 -37.14 8.10 -21.90
CA ILE A 56 -37.88 7.04 -22.60
C ILE A 56 -38.62 7.65 -23.81
N CYS A 57 -38.52 7.05 -24.99
CA CYS A 57 -39.17 7.53 -26.21
C CYS A 57 -38.87 9.02 -26.49
N ASN A 58 -37.58 9.37 -26.57
CA ASN A 58 -37.10 10.72 -26.81
C ASN A 58 -35.87 10.74 -27.75
N GLU A 59 -36.06 10.27 -28.99
CA GLU A 59 -34.97 10.18 -29.98
C GLU A 59 -34.45 11.54 -30.44
N HIS A 60 -35.27 12.59 -30.32
CA HIS A 60 -34.94 13.96 -30.73
C HIS A 60 -34.42 14.84 -29.59
N GLY A 61 -34.35 14.33 -28.34
CA GLY A 61 -33.81 15.06 -27.21
C GLY A 61 -34.63 16.28 -26.77
N SER A 62 -35.95 16.25 -26.93
CA SER A 62 -36.84 17.32 -26.42
C SER A 62 -36.85 17.32 -24.89
N LEU A 63 -36.79 18.51 -24.30
CA LEU A 63 -36.69 18.73 -22.84
C LEU A 63 -37.84 19.59 -22.28
N ASP A 64 -38.74 20.04 -23.15
CA ASP A 64 -39.91 20.87 -22.88
C ASP A 64 -41.18 20.06 -22.55
N TRP A 65 -41.13 18.74 -22.69
CA TRP A 65 -42.21 17.82 -22.35
C TRP A 65 -42.45 17.67 -20.84
N SER A 66 -43.73 17.59 -20.44
CA SER A 66 -44.10 17.29 -19.06
C SER A 66 -43.75 15.85 -18.69
N VAL A 67 -43.07 15.67 -17.57
CA VAL A 67 -42.83 14.35 -16.93
C VAL A 67 -43.77 14.07 -15.76
N ASP A 68 -44.75 14.94 -15.51
CA ASP A 68 -45.89 14.67 -14.63
C ASP A 68 -47.15 14.45 -15.50
N CYS A 69 -47.07 13.47 -16.40
CA CYS A 69 -48.16 13.13 -17.31
C CYS A 69 -48.64 11.70 -17.08
N ALA A 70 -49.85 11.58 -16.51
CA ALA A 70 -50.48 10.31 -16.19
C ALA A 70 -51.94 10.24 -16.68
N SER A 71 -52.34 9.08 -17.22
CA SER A 71 -53.74 8.77 -17.50
C SER A 71 -54.22 7.62 -16.60
N GLN A 72 -55.07 7.93 -15.62
CA GLN A 72 -55.68 6.93 -14.73
C GLN A 72 -56.53 5.89 -15.48
N ARG A 73 -57.01 6.22 -16.68
CA ARG A 73 -57.81 5.31 -17.53
C ARG A 73 -56.96 4.18 -18.13
N SER A 74 -55.64 4.38 -18.26
CA SER A 74 -54.71 3.43 -18.87
C SER A 74 -54.71 2.06 -18.21
N TYR A 75 -54.79 2.02 -16.87
CA TYR A 75 -54.84 0.78 -16.11
C TYR A 75 -56.03 -0.08 -16.55
N TYR A 76 -57.24 0.48 -16.55
CA TYR A 76 -58.46 -0.24 -16.91
C TYR A 76 -58.45 -0.74 -18.35
N ILE A 77 -57.96 0.06 -19.30
CA ILE A 77 -57.88 -0.33 -20.72
C ILE A 77 -56.92 -1.51 -20.93
N ILE A 78 -55.75 -1.50 -20.29
CA ILE A 78 -54.81 -2.64 -20.36
C ILE A 78 -55.32 -3.84 -19.56
N TYR A 79 -56.03 -3.60 -18.44
CA TYR A 79 -56.60 -4.67 -17.63
C TYR A 79 -57.65 -5.45 -18.41
N GLU A 80 -58.64 -4.78 -19.00
CA GLU A 80 -59.69 -5.41 -19.81
C GLU A 80 -59.15 -6.10 -21.07
N ARG A 81 -58.07 -5.57 -21.67
CA ARG A 81 -57.51 -6.12 -22.92
C ARG A 81 -56.47 -7.21 -22.75
N CYS A 82 -55.72 -7.23 -21.65
CA CYS A 82 -54.52 -8.06 -21.52
C CYS A 82 -54.42 -8.89 -20.24
N ASN A 83 -55.20 -8.58 -19.19
CA ASN A 83 -55.14 -9.36 -17.97
C ASN A 83 -55.75 -10.76 -18.19
N LEU A 84 -55.13 -11.79 -17.61
CA LEU A 84 -55.45 -13.20 -17.78
C LEU A 84 -55.28 -13.76 -19.21
N MET A 85 -54.53 -13.10 -20.09
CA MET A 85 -54.13 -13.65 -21.39
C MET A 85 -52.65 -14.10 -21.38
N SER A 86 -52.25 -15.00 -22.29
CA SER A 86 -50.85 -15.43 -22.44
C SER A 86 -50.03 -14.48 -23.34
N ASN A 87 -50.67 -13.75 -24.25
CA ASN A 87 -50.07 -12.74 -25.12
C ASN A 87 -51.09 -11.61 -25.37
N CYS A 88 -50.66 -10.35 -25.41
CA CYS A 88 -51.49 -9.19 -25.73
C CYS A 88 -50.70 -8.15 -26.52
N ILE A 89 -51.38 -7.52 -27.51
CA ILE A 89 -50.83 -6.42 -28.30
C ILE A 89 -51.77 -5.21 -28.21
N VAL A 90 -51.22 -4.03 -27.88
CA VAL A 90 -52.01 -2.78 -27.76
C VAL A 90 -51.28 -1.60 -28.40
N SER A 91 -51.96 -0.90 -29.31
CA SER A 91 -51.47 0.34 -29.91
C SER A 91 -51.40 1.48 -28.89
N ALA A 92 -50.24 2.09 -28.73
CA ALA A 92 -50.00 3.22 -27.85
C ALA A 92 -50.42 4.53 -28.54
N THR A 93 -51.74 4.77 -28.64
CA THR A 93 -52.30 5.97 -29.30
C THR A 93 -53.23 6.77 -28.40
N SER A 94 -53.25 8.09 -28.61
CA SER A 94 -54.15 9.01 -27.91
C SER A 94 -55.64 8.78 -28.26
N GLU A 95 -55.94 8.09 -29.37
CA GLU A 95 -57.29 7.56 -29.66
C GLU A 95 -57.70 6.46 -28.68
N THR A 96 -56.76 5.60 -28.28
CA THR A 96 -57.02 4.45 -27.39
C THR A 96 -57.15 4.87 -25.93
N PHE A 97 -56.31 5.80 -25.48
CA PHE A 97 -56.14 6.14 -24.05
C PHE A 97 -56.64 7.53 -23.64
N ALA A 98 -57.12 8.33 -24.60
CA ALA A 98 -57.21 9.80 -24.53
C ALA A 98 -55.83 10.47 -24.36
N ASP A 99 -55.75 11.78 -24.59
CA ASP A 99 -54.52 12.55 -24.35
C ASP A 99 -54.52 13.18 -22.94
N PRO A 100 -53.75 12.66 -21.97
CA PRO A 100 -53.59 13.27 -20.65
C PRO A 100 -52.72 14.53 -20.63
N CYS A 101 -51.90 14.78 -21.66
CA CYS A 101 -50.99 15.91 -21.70
C CYS A 101 -50.76 16.42 -23.13
N PRO A 102 -51.68 17.25 -23.67
CA PRO A 102 -51.54 17.86 -24.99
C PRO A 102 -50.21 18.59 -25.15
N GLY A 103 -49.53 18.36 -26.28
CA GLY A 103 -48.20 18.93 -26.58
C GLY A 103 -47.02 18.16 -25.98
N THR A 104 -47.25 17.15 -25.13
CA THR A 104 -46.21 16.20 -24.68
C THR A 104 -46.32 14.90 -25.47
N TYR A 105 -45.20 14.45 -26.05
CA TYR A 105 -45.10 13.15 -26.71
C TYR A 105 -45.10 12.03 -25.67
N LYS A 106 -45.99 11.04 -25.77
CA LYS A 106 -46.23 10.06 -24.70
C LYS A 106 -45.59 8.69 -24.99
N TYR A 107 -45.66 7.80 -24.01
CA TYR A 107 -45.45 6.37 -24.16
C TYR A 107 -46.42 5.59 -23.25
N LEU A 108 -46.71 4.36 -23.64
CA LEU A 108 -47.38 3.36 -22.83
C LEU A 108 -46.34 2.58 -22.02
N GLU A 109 -46.40 2.66 -20.70
CA GLU A 109 -45.67 1.78 -19.77
C GLU A 109 -46.65 0.77 -19.16
N VAL A 110 -46.28 -0.51 -19.14
CA VAL A 110 -47.05 -1.59 -18.51
C VAL A 110 -46.15 -2.45 -17.62
N GLN A 111 -46.58 -2.66 -16.38
CA GLN A 111 -45.93 -3.52 -15.39
C GLN A 111 -46.84 -4.71 -15.06
N TYR A 112 -46.33 -5.94 -15.22
CA TYR A 112 -47.12 -7.17 -15.10
C TYR A 112 -46.29 -8.33 -14.53
N GLN A 113 -46.98 -9.38 -14.10
CA GLN A 113 -46.37 -10.66 -13.69
C GLN A 113 -46.92 -11.79 -14.56
N CYS A 114 -46.14 -12.85 -14.76
CA CYS A 114 -46.63 -14.09 -15.34
C CYS A 114 -46.95 -15.06 -14.20
N LYS A 115 -48.23 -15.44 -14.04
CA LYS A 115 -48.69 -16.37 -12.98
C LYS A 115 -49.22 -17.63 -13.62
N LEU A 116 -48.97 -18.81 -13.04
CA LEU A 116 -49.55 -20.06 -13.54
C LEU A 116 -51.08 -19.98 -13.59
N GLU A 117 -51.65 -20.60 -14.62
CA GLU A 117 -53.09 -20.79 -14.76
C GLU A 117 -53.64 -21.62 -13.58
N SER A 118 -54.33 -20.95 -12.65
CA SER A 118 -54.91 -21.64 -11.50
C SER A 118 -56.19 -22.37 -11.92
N PHE A 119 -56.06 -23.67 -12.19
CA PHE A 119 -57.18 -24.61 -12.29
C PHE A 119 -58.10 -24.46 -11.06
N SER A 120 -59.17 -23.70 -11.25
CA SER A 120 -60.15 -23.39 -10.21
C SER A 120 -61.08 -24.58 -10.02
N THR A 121 -60.52 -25.66 -9.47
CA THR A 121 -61.27 -26.87 -9.15
C THR A 121 -62.18 -26.56 -7.97
N THR A 122 -63.48 -26.75 -8.17
CA THR A 122 -64.50 -26.59 -7.14
C THR A 122 -64.21 -27.51 -5.96
N SER A 123 -63.98 -26.96 -4.77
CA SER A 123 -64.09 -27.71 -3.51
C SER A 123 -64.92 -26.93 -2.51
N SER A 124 -66.16 -27.36 -2.35
CA SER A 124 -67.12 -26.88 -1.36
C SER A 124 -66.65 -27.18 0.07
N SER A 125 -66.64 -26.17 0.93
CA SER A 125 -66.73 -26.36 2.38
C SER A 125 -67.77 -25.37 2.93
N SER A 126 -69.00 -25.85 3.10
CA SER A 126 -70.11 -25.07 3.61
C SER A 126 -69.93 -24.73 5.08
N SER A 127 -70.10 -23.45 5.45
CA SER A 127 -70.55 -23.07 6.79
C SER A 127 -71.77 -22.16 6.65
N VAL A 128 -72.88 -22.63 7.20
CA VAL A 128 -74.19 -21.97 7.10
C VAL A 128 -74.26 -20.81 8.09
N LEU A 129 -74.59 -19.62 7.61
CA LEU A 129 -75.50 -18.74 8.34
C LEU A 129 -76.34 -17.93 7.36
N ALA A 130 -77.65 -18.17 7.39
CA ALA A 130 -78.60 -17.52 6.50
C ALA A 130 -79.09 -16.19 7.07
N SER A 131 -79.29 -15.21 6.19
CA SER A 131 -80.32 -14.18 6.33
C SER A 131 -80.71 -13.66 4.94
N THR A 132 -81.86 -14.14 4.45
CA THR A 132 -82.76 -13.43 3.52
C THR A 132 -82.93 -11.97 3.99
N THR A 133 -83.12 -10.93 3.17
CA THR A 133 -83.96 -10.70 1.96
C THR A 133 -83.48 -9.31 1.41
N THR A 134 -83.75 -8.76 0.21
CA THR A 134 -84.90 -8.85 -0.71
C THR A 134 -84.50 -8.31 -2.10
N THR A 135 -85.15 -8.79 -3.15
CA THR A 135 -85.11 -8.30 -4.53
C THR A 135 -85.79 -6.93 -4.72
N VAL A 136 -85.26 -6.04 -5.57
CA VAL A 136 -86.05 -5.20 -6.52
C VAL A 136 -85.20 -4.87 -7.76
N SER A 137 -85.80 -4.96 -8.96
CA SER A 137 -85.22 -4.52 -10.24
C SER A 137 -86.08 -3.43 -10.90
N ARG A 138 -85.46 -2.36 -11.44
CA ARG A 138 -85.96 -1.45 -12.51
C ARG A 138 -84.84 -0.45 -12.83
N THR A 139 -84.24 -0.28 -14.01
CA THR A 139 -84.71 -0.12 -15.42
C THR A 139 -85.30 1.27 -15.73
N THR A 140 -84.89 1.85 -16.87
CA THR A 140 -85.47 3.04 -17.59
C THR A 140 -85.25 4.43 -16.94
N THR A 141 -84.96 5.55 -17.64
CA THR A 141 -84.86 5.87 -19.09
C THR A 141 -83.93 7.07 -19.38
N THR A 142 -83.52 7.24 -20.64
CA THR A 142 -82.85 8.42 -21.24
C THR A 142 -83.74 9.67 -21.40
N THR A 143 -83.14 10.87 -21.42
CA THR A 143 -83.57 12.00 -22.29
C THR A 143 -82.42 12.97 -22.62
N THR A 144 -82.47 13.54 -23.82
CA THR A 144 -81.45 14.41 -24.49
C THR A 144 -81.99 15.81 -24.81
N THR A 145 -81.13 16.86 -24.84
CA THR A 145 -81.23 18.14 -25.64
C THR A 145 -80.04 19.07 -25.28
N THR A 146 -79.02 19.38 -26.12
CA THR A 146 -78.88 20.29 -27.30
C THR A 146 -78.60 21.80 -27.04
N ARG A 147 -77.34 22.25 -27.27
CA ARG A 147 -76.78 23.49 -27.95
C ARG A 147 -77.51 24.89 -27.92
N PRO A 148 -76.86 26.05 -28.24
CA PRO A 148 -75.49 26.57 -27.99
C PRO A 148 -75.45 28.12 -27.61
N PRO A 149 -74.60 29.08 -28.13
CA PRO A 149 -73.81 30.00 -27.26
C PRO A 149 -73.93 31.54 -27.51
N ILE A 150 -73.25 32.38 -26.69
CA ILE A 150 -73.06 33.86 -26.90
C ILE A 150 -71.62 34.31 -26.51
N ILE A 151 -71.13 35.44 -27.05
CA ILE A 151 -69.74 35.95 -27.04
C ILE A 151 -69.66 37.42 -26.50
N ILE A 152 -68.42 37.91 -26.31
CA ILE A 152 -67.89 39.32 -26.28
C ILE A 152 -67.92 40.13 -24.92
N PRO A 153 -67.20 41.28 -24.76
CA PRO A 153 -65.98 41.33 -23.90
C PRO A 153 -65.92 42.49 -22.87
N ILE A 154 -64.82 42.65 -22.11
CA ILE A 154 -64.43 43.94 -21.51
C ILE A 154 -62.91 44.18 -21.57
N THR A 155 -62.53 45.37 -22.06
CA THR A 155 -61.18 45.96 -22.03
C THR A 155 -61.11 47.05 -20.96
N ARG A 156 -59.98 47.22 -20.24
CA ARG A 156 -59.59 48.56 -19.75
C ARG A 156 -58.09 48.69 -19.46
N SER A 157 -57.55 49.86 -19.78
CA SER A 157 -56.18 50.31 -19.54
C SER A 157 -56.16 51.46 -18.51
N THR A 158 -55.01 51.69 -17.89
CA THR A 158 -54.61 52.97 -17.28
C THR A 158 -53.09 53.16 -17.38
N GLN A 159 -52.65 54.38 -17.66
CA GLN A 159 -51.24 54.80 -17.83
C GLN A 159 -50.76 55.68 -16.65
N SER A 160 -49.46 56.01 -16.68
CA SER A 160 -48.85 57.22 -16.09
C SER A 160 -48.57 57.19 -14.57
N THR A 161 -47.54 57.82 -13.99
CA THR A 161 -46.48 58.73 -14.52
C THR A 161 -45.20 58.67 -13.63
N ILE A 162 -44.07 59.18 -14.13
CA ILE A 162 -42.84 59.47 -13.38
C ILE A 162 -43.00 60.77 -12.56
N PRO A 163 -42.31 60.93 -11.41
CA PRO A 163 -41.43 62.10 -11.25
C PRO A 163 -40.07 61.79 -10.58
N SER A 164 -39.11 62.70 -10.75
CA SER A 164 -37.70 62.58 -10.34
C SER A 164 -37.22 63.79 -9.53
N THR A 165 -36.48 63.62 -8.43
CA THR A 165 -35.60 64.69 -7.90
C THR A 165 -34.45 64.26 -6.97
N SER A 166 -33.25 64.78 -7.29
CA SER A 166 -32.17 65.30 -6.40
C SER A 166 -31.63 64.53 -5.18
N SER A 167 -30.45 63.94 -5.37
CA SER A 167 -29.18 64.17 -4.64
C SER A 167 -29.13 64.89 -3.27
N ASN A 168 -28.30 64.37 -2.36
CA ASN A 168 -27.25 65.20 -1.74
C ASN A 168 -26.01 64.38 -1.30
N THR A 169 -24.87 65.05 -1.17
CA THR A 169 -23.51 64.46 -1.20
C THR A 169 -22.70 64.85 0.03
N TYR A 170 -21.88 63.94 0.57
CA TYR A 170 -20.64 64.31 1.28
C TYR A 170 -19.49 63.34 0.97
N SER A 171 -18.42 63.88 0.39
CA SER A 171 -17.13 63.23 0.12
C SER A 171 -16.25 63.25 1.38
N THR A 172 -15.26 62.37 1.58
CA THR A 172 -13.86 62.40 1.08
C THR A 172 -13.12 61.19 1.69
N THR A 173 -11.97 60.66 1.26
CA THR A 173 -11.04 60.81 0.10
C THR A 173 -10.09 59.60 0.12
N PHE A 174 -9.61 59.11 -1.04
CA PHE A 174 -8.20 58.71 -1.25
C PHE A 174 -7.91 58.56 -2.76
N VAL A 175 -6.64 58.71 -3.15
CA VAL A 175 -6.22 59.20 -4.48
C VAL A 175 -5.93 58.09 -5.51
N LYS A 176 -6.29 58.32 -6.79
CA LYS A 176 -5.80 57.59 -7.98
C LYS A 176 -5.05 58.54 -8.93
N ARG A 177 -4.14 57.99 -9.75
CA ARG A 177 -3.41 58.70 -10.82
C ARG A 177 -3.75 58.08 -12.19
N ASN A 178 -3.95 58.94 -13.19
CA ASN A 178 -4.41 58.57 -14.54
C ASN A 178 -3.28 58.22 -15.51
N TYR A 179 -3.60 57.42 -16.53
CA TYR A 179 -3.01 57.49 -17.87
C TYR A 179 -4.13 57.41 -18.91
N THR A 180 -3.91 58.02 -20.08
CA THR A 180 -4.96 58.39 -21.05
C THR A 180 -4.64 57.85 -22.44
N THR A 181 -5.60 57.24 -23.14
CA THR A 181 -5.59 57.20 -24.62
C THR A 181 -7.02 57.00 -25.16
N THR A 182 -7.37 57.69 -26.24
CA THR A 182 -8.72 57.78 -26.83
C THR A 182 -8.82 57.06 -28.19
N PRO A 183 -10.04 56.77 -28.72
CA PRO A 183 -10.28 55.72 -29.71
C PRO A 183 -10.61 56.21 -31.14
N SER A 184 -10.75 55.28 -32.08
CA SER A 184 -11.55 55.45 -33.31
C SER A 184 -12.13 54.13 -33.86
N THR A 185 -13.26 54.26 -34.55
CA THR A 185 -14.20 53.21 -35.04
C THR A 185 -13.82 52.63 -36.42
N THR A 186 -14.34 51.47 -36.87
CA THR A 186 -15.56 51.34 -37.71
C THR A 186 -15.90 49.88 -38.10
N THR A 187 -16.98 49.66 -38.87
CA THR A 187 -17.83 48.45 -38.87
C THR A 187 -18.11 47.92 -40.30
N TYR A 188 -17.90 46.60 -40.54
CA TYR A 188 -18.50 45.68 -41.56
C TYR A 188 -18.44 45.94 -43.11
N SER A 189 -17.77 45.00 -43.81
CA SER A 189 -18.21 44.21 -45.02
C SER A 189 -18.61 44.92 -46.35
N PRO A 190 -18.78 44.25 -47.55
CA PRO A 190 -18.72 42.81 -47.90
C PRO A 190 -18.04 42.39 -49.26
N ILE A 191 -18.04 41.07 -49.57
CA ILE A 191 -18.25 40.42 -50.92
C ILE A 191 -17.10 40.24 -51.98
N VAL A 192 -16.73 38.95 -52.22
CA VAL A 192 -16.65 38.18 -53.52
C VAL A 192 -15.43 38.22 -54.50
N PHE A 193 -14.84 37.00 -54.66
CA PHE A 193 -14.31 36.30 -55.87
C PHE A 193 -12.92 36.56 -56.53
N LEU A 194 -12.35 35.42 -56.97
CA LEU A 194 -11.44 35.12 -58.11
C LEU A 194 -9.89 35.19 -57.98
N LEU A 195 -9.26 34.10 -58.44
CA LEU A 195 -7.86 34.04 -58.90
C LEU A 195 -7.69 34.84 -60.21
N PRO A 196 -6.46 35.31 -60.50
CA PRO A 196 -5.80 34.78 -61.70
C PRO A 196 -4.28 34.56 -61.57
N SER A 197 -3.69 34.05 -62.66
CA SER A 197 -2.32 33.54 -62.79
C SER A 197 -1.25 34.60 -63.14
N ASP A 198 0.01 34.20 -62.93
CA ASP A 198 1.10 34.19 -63.93
C ASP A 198 2.41 34.98 -63.63
N LYS A 199 3.49 34.18 -63.55
CA LYS A 199 4.90 34.40 -63.93
C LYS A 199 5.79 35.47 -63.28
N SER A 200 6.79 34.89 -62.60
CA SER A 200 8.24 35.15 -62.72
C SER A 200 8.84 36.36 -62.01
N PHE A 201 9.76 36.07 -61.07
CA PHE A 201 11.13 36.59 -61.16
C PHE A 201 12.14 35.58 -60.59
N ILE A 202 13.34 35.57 -61.16
CA ILE A 202 14.38 34.57 -60.87
C ILE A 202 15.12 34.92 -59.57
N ALA A 203 15.14 33.99 -58.61
CA ALA A 203 16.14 33.94 -57.55
C ALA A 203 16.93 32.63 -57.67
N LYS A 204 18.26 32.72 -57.61
CA LYS A 204 19.17 31.65 -58.06
C LYS A 204 19.17 30.43 -57.15
N SER A 205 19.26 29.26 -57.77
CA SER A 205 19.69 28.01 -57.14
C SER A 205 21.00 28.19 -56.37
N SER A 206 20.98 27.93 -55.07
CA SER A 206 22.06 27.20 -54.41
C SER A 206 21.59 25.77 -54.17
N THR A 207 22.15 24.84 -54.94
CA THR A 207 22.03 23.40 -54.72
C THR A 207 22.76 23.01 -53.44
N ALA A 208 22.06 23.11 -52.32
CA ALA A 208 22.30 22.26 -51.18
C ALA A 208 21.09 21.33 -51.04
N LEU A 209 21.17 20.14 -51.65
CA LEU A 209 20.43 19.01 -51.09
C LEU A 209 21.03 18.77 -49.70
N SER A 210 20.46 19.41 -48.69
CA SER A 210 20.67 18.98 -47.32
C SER A 210 20.21 17.53 -47.28
N VAL A 211 21.16 16.60 -47.14
CA VAL A 211 20.87 15.18 -46.91
C VAL A 211 19.87 15.14 -45.77
N PHE A 212 18.65 14.69 -46.06
CA PHE A 212 17.56 14.70 -45.09
C PHE A 212 17.88 13.67 -44.02
N ASN A 213 18.64 14.11 -43.02
CA ASN A 213 19.20 13.25 -42.00
C ASN A 213 18.06 12.81 -41.07
N LYS A 214 17.46 11.67 -41.42
CA LYS A 214 16.28 11.09 -40.75
C LYS A 214 16.49 10.94 -39.24
N ASP A 215 17.74 10.77 -38.81
CA ASP A 215 18.13 10.61 -37.41
C ASP A 215 17.93 11.89 -36.57
N LYS A 216 17.54 13.02 -37.19
CA LYS A 216 17.21 14.30 -36.53
C LYS A 216 15.74 14.70 -36.65
N TYR A 217 14.86 13.82 -37.14
CA TYR A 217 13.43 14.10 -37.28
C TYR A 217 12.59 12.93 -36.78
N CYS A 218 11.50 13.25 -36.08
CA CYS A 218 10.47 12.28 -35.78
C CYS A 218 9.76 11.85 -37.08
N GLN A 219 9.55 10.55 -37.23
CA GLN A 219 8.99 9.95 -38.43
C GLN A 219 7.48 10.25 -38.56
N PRO A 220 6.95 10.40 -39.78
CA PRO A 220 5.54 10.71 -39.96
C PRO A 220 4.66 9.54 -39.52
N ILE A 221 3.55 9.85 -38.85
CA ILE A 221 2.64 8.87 -38.26
C ILE A 221 1.20 9.41 -38.29
N GLN A 222 0.22 8.53 -38.49
CA GLN A 222 -1.18 8.87 -38.24
C GLN A 222 -1.56 8.48 -36.82
N SER A 223 -2.09 9.42 -36.05
CA SER A 223 -2.58 9.20 -34.69
C SER A 223 -3.81 10.06 -34.44
N ARG A 224 -4.85 9.48 -33.82
CA ARG A 224 -6.13 10.15 -33.48
C ARG A 224 -6.77 10.91 -34.65
N ASN A 225 -6.74 10.29 -35.84
CA ASN A 225 -7.23 10.83 -37.11
C ASN A 225 -6.50 12.11 -37.61
N LEU A 226 -5.31 12.38 -37.09
CA LEU A 226 -4.42 13.46 -37.53
C LEU A 226 -3.15 12.88 -38.17
N SER A 227 -2.66 13.53 -39.23
CA SER A 227 -1.37 13.24 -39.86
C SER A 227 -0.28 14.09 -39.23
N TRP A 228 0.69 13.43 -38.59
CA TRP A 228 1.86 14.07 -38.02
C TRP A 228 3.02 13.92 -39.01
N ASP A 229 3.52 15.03 -39.53
CA ASP A 229 4.59 15.05 -40.54
C ASP A 229 5.99 15.05 -39.92
N TRP A 230 7.02 14.94 -40.77
CA TRP A 230 8.43 14.99 -40.38
C TRP A 230 8.76 16.23 -39.53
N THR A 231 8.95 16.03 -38.23
CA THR A 231 9.13 17.10 -37.26
C THR A 231 10.53 17.07 -36.67
N ARG A 232 11.18 18.23 -36.56
CA ARG A 232 12.59 18.32 -36.14
C ARG A 232 12.74 17.99 -34.65
N SER A 233 13.80 17.27 -34.30
CA SER A 233 14.21 17.04 -32.91
C SER A 233 14.22 18.34 -32.09
N GLY A 234 13.53 18.36 -30.96
CA GLY A 234 13.37 19.53 -30.09
C GLY A 234 12.30 20.54 -30.51
N THR A 235 11.50 20.25 -31.54
CA THR A 235 10.37 21.11 -31.96
C THR A 235 9.02 20.43 -31.75
N GLU A 236 7.96 21.23 -31.69
CA GLU A 236 6.57 20.79 -31.59
C GLU A 236 5.92 20.81 -32.98
N ALA A 237 5.18 19.76 -33.31
CA ALA A 237 4.24 19.74 -34.41
C ALA A 237 2.87 20.25 -33.93
N VAL A 238 2.20 21.05 -34.76
CA VAL A 238 0.85 21.56 -34.48
C VAL A 238 -0.07 21.21 -35.64
N GLN A 239 -1.24 20.66 -35.33
CA GLN A 239 -2.30 20.34 -36.28
C GLN A 239 -3.63 20.92 -35.80
N LYS A 240 -4.57 21.20 -36.72
CA LYS A 240 -5.94 21.53 -36.31
C LYS A 240 -6.61 20.29 -35.71
N CYS A 241 -7.42 20.47 -34.66
CA CYS A 241 -8.12 19.35 -34.02
C CYS A 241 -9.08 18.62 -35.00
N PRO A 242 -9.44 17.35 -34.72
CA PRO A 242 -10.25 16.53 -35.62
C PRO A 242 -11.61 17.14 -36.00
N ALA A 243 -12.13 16.77 -37.18
CA ALA A 243 -13.40 17.30 -37.69
C ALA A 243 -14.56 17.10 -36.68
N GLY A 244 -15.27 18.20 -36.37
CA GLY A 244 -16.31 18.24 -35.33
C GLY A 244 -15.85 18.76 -33.97
N THR A 245 -14.54 19.04 -33.82
CA THR A 245 -13.95 19.68 -32.65
C THR A 245 -13.33 21.05 -32.99
N SER A 246 -13.05 21.85 -31.96
CA SER A 246 -12.32 23.11 -32.03
C SER A 246 -11.00 23.03 -31.26
N GLY A 247 -10.04 23.93 -31.53
CA GLY A 247 -8.71 23.96 -30.89
C GLY A 247 -7.57 23.51 -31.81
N ASP A 248 -6.35 23.45 -31.24
CA ASP A 248 -5.14 22.94 -31.89
C ASP A 248 -4.56 21.73 -31.13
N ALA A 249 -4.20 20.67 -31.86
CA ALA A 249 -3.52 19.49 -31.35
C ALA A 249 -2.00 19.64 -31.48
N ARG A 250 -1.25 19.17 -30.48
CA ARG A 250 0.21 19.37 -30.38
C ARG A 250 0.95 18.05 -30.18
N TRP A 251 2.18 17.92 -30.68
CA TRP A 251 3.04 16.78 -30.32
C TRP A 251 4.52 17.16 -30.36
N GLN A 252 5.26 16.87 -29.29
CA GLN A 252 6.67 17.20 -29.18
C GLN A 252 7.56 16.10 -29.78
N CYS A 253 8.56 16.51 -30.56
CA CYS A 253 9.63 15.64 -31.03
C CYS A 253 10.84 15.77 -30.08
N ALA A 254 11.26 14.68 -29.43
CA ALA A 254 12.37 14.69 -28.48
C ALA A 254 13.73 14.95 -29.14
N LEU A 255 14.70 15.40 -28.34
CA LEU A 255 16.07 15.70 -28.79
C LEU A 255 16.94 14.43 -28.97
N ASP A 256 16.96 13.55 -27.97
CA ASP A 256 17.71 12.29 -27.99
C ASP A 256 17.11 11.30 -26.96
N PRO A 257 16.74 10.05 -27.32
CA PRO A 257 16.59 9.57 -28.69
C PRO A 257 15.49 10.35 -29.42
N VAL A 258 15.69 10.60 -30.71
CA VAL A 258 14.71 11.32 -31.55
C VAL A 258 13.46 10.46 -31.74
N ARG A 259 12.42 10.77 -30.97
CA ARG A 259 11.12 10.10 -30.99
C ARG A 259 10.02 11.07 -30.58
N TRP A 260 8.80 10.77 -31.00
CA TRP A 260 7.61 11.43 -30.47
C TRP A 260 7.50 11.22 -28.95
N MET A 261 7.21 12.29 -28.21
CA MET A 261 7.11 12.29 -26.76
C MET A 261 5.98 13.24 -26.30
N PRO A 262 5.12 12.83 -25.34
CA PRO A 262 4.95 11.47 -24.82
C PRO A 262 4.43 10.50 -25.92
N ASN A 263 4.07 9.27 -25.56
CA ASN A 263 3.69 8.22 -26.53
C ASN A 263 2.42 8.51 -27.35
N GLY A 264 1.73 9.62 -27.10
CA GLY A 264 0.63 10.14 -27.91
C GLY A 264 0.67 11.68 -27.95
N PRO A 265 -0.04 12.31 -28.90
CA PRO A 265 -0.18 13.76 -28.99
C PRO A 265 -1.02 14.33 -27.84
N ASP A 266 -0.83 15.62 -27.60
CA ASP A 266 -1.64 16.46 -26.71
C ASP A 266 -2.89 16.95 -27.46
N LEU A 267 -4.06 16.61 -26.91
CA LEU A 267 -5.38 17.05 -27.39
C LEU A 267 -6.17 17.76 -26.28
N SER A 268 -5.48 18.40 -25.34
CA SER A 268 -6.05 19.19 -24.23
C SER A 268 -6.89 20.39 -24.69
N GLU A 269 -6.55 20.99 -25.85
CA GLU A 269 -7.34 22.05 -26.49
C GLU A 269 -8.48 21.51 -27.38
N CYS A 270 -8.50 20.21 -27.73
CA CYS A 270 -9.50 19.66 -28.66
C CYS A 270 -10.85 19.42 -27.98
N SER A 271 -11.81 20.33 -28.20
CA SER A 271 -13.16 20.28 -27.62
C SER A 271 -14.25 20.06 -28.69
N SER A 272 -15.20 19.17 -28.41
CA SER A 272 -16.36 18.92 -29.26
C SER A 272 -17.44 19.99 -29.08
N LEU A 273 -18.07 20.41 -30.18
CA LEU A 273 -19.10 21.47 -30.18
C LEU A 273 -20.28 21.24 -29.20
N TRP A 274 -20.59 19.98 -28.87
CA TRP A 274 -21.63 19.65 -27.90
C TRP A 274 -21.25 20.04 -26.47
N VAL A 275 -19.95 19.99 -26.13
CA VAL A 275 -19.42 20.37 -24.81
C VAL A 275 -19.53 21.88 -24.62
N ASP A 276 -19.17 22.66 -25.64
CA ASP A 276 -19.29 24.12 -25.61
C ASP A 276 -20.76 24.56 -25.48
N ASN A 277 -21.68 23.88 -26.16
CA ASN A 277 -23.12 24.10 -25.98
C ASN A 277 -23.58 23.86 -24.54
N LEU A 278 -23.19 22.74 -23.92
CA LEU A 278 -23.51 22.46 -22.51
C LEU A 278 -22.87 23.48 -21.57
N ARG A 279 -21.61 23.87 -21.80
CA ARG A 279 -20.89 24.88 -21.01
C ARG A 279 -21.60 26.23 -21.04
N ASN A 280 -22.02 26.69 -22.22
CA ASN A 280 -22.80 27.92 -22.37
C ASN A 280 -24.16 27.83 -21.65
N ARG A 281 -24.83 26.67 -21.71
CA ARG A 281 -26.11 26.42 -21.01
C ARG A 281 -26.00 26.35 -19.49
N VAL A 282 -24.88 25.83 -18.97
CA VAL A 282 -24.55 25.95 -17.54
C VAL A 282 -24.53 27.43 -17.14
N ASP A 283 -23.88 28.27 -17.95
CA ASP A 283 -23.66 29.68 -17.63
C ASP A 283 -24.91 30.56 -17.89
N SER A 284 -25.79 30.22 -18.85
CA SER A 284 -27.12 30.85 -19.03
C SER A 284 -28.11 30.53 -17.90
N GLY A 285 -27.88 29.46 -17.13
CA GLY A 285 -28.69 29.11 -15.97
C GLY A 285 -29.80 28.09 -16.23
N ASP A 286 -29.66 27.26 -17.27
CA ASP A 286 -30.52 26.10 -17.55
C ASP A 286 -30.65 25.14 -16.34
N SER A 287 -31.65 24.25 -16.39
CA SER A 287 -31.84 23.20 -15.38
C SER A 287 -30.59 22.34 -15.21
N VAL A 288 -30.03 22.39 -13.99
CA VAL A 288 -28.83 21.64 -13.60
C VAL A 288 -28.98 20.13 -13.84
N VAL A 289 -30.16 19.59 -13.53
CA VAL A 289 -30.45 18.16 -13.71
C VAL A 289 -30.57 17.80 -15.18
N ASN A 290 -31.15 18.67 -16.02
CA ASN A 290 -31.28 18.40 -17.45
C ASN A 290 -29.90 18.36 -18.13
N ILE A 291 -29.00 19.29 -17.78
CA ILE A 291 -27.62 19.30 -18.28
C ILE A 291 -26.87 18.06 -17.77
N ALA A 292 -27.04 17.66 -16.50
CA ALA A 292 -26.39 16.46 -15.96
C ALA A 292 -26.85 15.18 -16.69
N ALA A 293 -28.15 15.06 -16.95
CA ALA A 293 -28.72 13.94 -17.70
C ALA A 293 -28.20 13.91 -19.15
N GLU A 294 -28.20 15.05 -19.85
CA GLU A 294 -27.68 15.17 -21.22
C GLU A 294 -26.18 14.86 -21.28
N LEU A 295 -25.38 15.35 -20.33
CA LEU A 295 -23.96 15.03 -20.19
C LEU A 295 -23.72 13.52 -19.98
N SER A 296 -24.58 12.84 -19.21
CA SER A 296 -24.49 11.39 -18.98
C SER A 296 -24.71 10.58 -20.26
N VAL A 297 -25.58 11.06 -21.16
CA VAL A 297 -25.84 10.43 -22.47
C VAL A 297 -24.73 10.75 -23.46
N MET A 298 -24.27 12.00 -23.52
CA MET A 298 -23.21 12.43 -24.44
C MET A 298 -21.88 11.74 -24.13
N THR A 299 -21.46 11.69 -22.85
CA THR A 299 -20.22 11.01 -22.44
C THR A 299 -20.21 9.50 -22.68
N HIS A 300 -21.39 8.87 -22.83
CA HIS A 300 -21.51 7.46 -23.20
C HIS A 300 -21.55 7.24 -24.72
N ARG A 301 -22.22 8.11 -25.48
CA ARG A 301 -22.51 7.91 -26.91
C ARG A 301 -21.57 8.61 -27.88
N LYS A 302 -20.74 9.56 -27.42
CA LYS A 302 -19.81 10.31 -28.27
C LYS A 302 -18.36 9.88 -28.01
N PRO A 303 -17.49 9.82 -29.03
CA PRO A 303 -16.06 9.71 -28.79
C PRO A 303 -15.59 10.95 -28.02
N LEU A 304 -14.69 10.76 -27.06
CA LEU A 304 -14.14 11.84 -26.23
C LEU A 304 -12.67 12.09 -26.59
N TYR A 305 -12.30 13.37 -26.62
CA TYR A 305 -10.92 13.85 -26.69
C TYR A 305 -10.46 14.39 -25.33
N GLY A 306 -9.16 14.68 -25.17
CA GLY A 306 -8.60 15.27 -23.95
C GLY A 306 -9.37 16.50 -23.45
N GLY A 307 -9.64 17.46 -24.35
CA GLY A 307 -10.45 18.65 -24.06
C GLY A 307 -11.90 18.33 -23.66
N ASP A 308 -12.52 17.30 -24.24
CA ASP A 308 -13.86 16.85 -23.82
C ASP A 308 -13.86 16.29 -22.39
N VAL A 309 -12.86 15.50 -22.02
CA VAL A 309 -12.72 14.94 -20.66
C VAL A 309 -12.53 16.06 -19.64
N LYS A 310 -11.65 17.02 -19.95
CA LYS A 310 -11.39 18.23 -19.14
C LYS A 310 -12.68 19.01 -18.89
N HIS A 311 -13.37 19.40 -19.95
CA HIS A 311 -14.58 20.22 -19.85
C HIS A 311 -15.81 19.46 -19.32
N ALA A 312 -15.95 18.15 -19.57
CA ALA A 312 -17.01 17.34 -18.97
C ALA A 312 -16.88 17.28 -17.44
N CYS A 313 -15.65 17.10 -16.92
CA CYS A 313 -15.37 17.20 -15.47
C CYS A 313 -15.68 18.60 -14.91
N GLU A 314 -15.26 19.66 -15.60
CA GLU A 314 -15.56 21.05 -15.20
C GLU A 314 -17.06 21.35 -15.18
N ILE A 315 -17.81 20.91 -16.20
CA ILE A 315 -19.27 21.04 -16.26
C ILE A 315 -19.91 20.30 -15.08
N LEU A 316 -19.56 19.02 -14.86
CA LEU A 316 -20.09 18.23 -13.76
C LEU A 316 -19.85 18.89 -12.40
N HIS A 317 -18.63 19.37 -12.16
CA HIS A 317 -18.27 20.07 -10.93
C HIS A 317 -19.04 21.39 -10.77
N ARG A 318 -19.20 22.18 -11.85
CA ARG A 318 -20.03 23.40 -11.84
C ARG A 318 -21.51 23.10 -11.55
N LEU A 319 -22.07 22.04 -12.11
CA LEU A 319 -23.46 21.62 -11.88
C LEU A 319 -23.69 21.28 -10.41
N VAL A 320 -22.80 20.49 -9.80
CA VAL A 320 -22.89 20.11 -8.39
C VAL A 320 -22.75 21.33 -7.47
N ASN A 321 -21.81 22.24 -7.75
CA ASN A 321 -21.68 23.50 -6.99
C ASN A 321 -22.94 24.40 -7.14
N LYS A 322 -23.45 24.62 -8.35
CA LYS A 322 -24.68 25.41 -8.56
C LYS A 322 -25.90 24.79 -7.87
N MET A 323 -25.97 23.45 -7.78
CA MET A 323 -27.02 22.78 -7.03
C MET A 323 -26.87 22.94 -5.52
N ARG A 324 -25.65 22.86 -4.98
CA ARG A 324 -25.37 23.13 -3.56
C ARG A 324 -25.88 24.51 -3.16
N ASP A 325 -25.56 25.52 -3.97
CA ASP A 325 -25.85 26.92 -3.65
C ASP A 325 -27.36 27.24 -3.76
N LYS A 326 -28.10 26.55 -4.65
CA LYS A 326 -29.57 26.65 -4.81
C LYS A 326 -30.38 25.65 -3.98
N MET A 327 -29.74 24.75 -3.22
CA MET A 327 -30.43 23.65 -2.53
C MET A 327 -31.48 24.12 -1.53
N THR A 328 -31.26 25.27 -0.89
CA THR A 328 -32.16 25.88 0.09
C THR A 328 -33.39 26.55 -0.52
N ASP A 329 -33.35 26.88 -1.81
CA ASP A 329 -34.43 27.60 -2.49
C ASP A 329 -35.62 26.68 -2.82
N ILE A 330 -35.38 25.36 -2.79
CA ILE A 330 -36.39 24.33 -3.04
C ILE A 330 -37.14 24.03 -1.74
N ALA A 331 -38.29 24.69 -1.59
CA ALA A 331 -39.15 24.63 -0.41
C ALA A 331 -39.82 23.26 -0.18
N ASP A 332 -40.23 22.56 -1.25
CA ASP A 332 -40.76 21.19 -1.10
C ASP A 332 -39.61 20.20 -0.86
N ASP A 333 -39.60 19.62 0.34
CA ASP A 333 -38.70 18.53 0.70
C ASP A 333 -38.78 17.40 -0.33
N LYS A 334 -39.96 16.96 -0.80
CA LYS A 334 -40.10 15.80 -1.70
C LYS A 334 -39.45 16.07 -3.06
N GLN A 335 -39.79 17.19 -3.71
CA GLN A 335 -39.18 17.64 -4.94
C GLN A 335 -37.65 17.80 -4.79
N ARG A 336 -37.16 18.36 -3.67
CA ARG A 336 -35.73 18.49 -3.40
C ARG A 336 -35.01 17.15 -3.36
N HIS A 337 -35.60 16.12 -2.73
CA HIS A 337 -35.03 14.77 -2.75
C HIS A 337 -34.94 14.20 -4.17
N GLN A 338 -35.99 14.34 -4.98
CA GLN A 338 -36.02 13.81 -6.36
C GLN A 338 -34.98 14.48 -7.26
N ILE A 339 -34.88 15.81 -7.23
CA ILE A 339 -33.90 16.59 -8.02
C ILE A 339 -32.46 16.19 -7.65
N LEU A 340 -32.17 16.03 -6.35
CA LEU A 340 -30.85 15.64 -5.88
C LEU A 340 -30.50 14.18 -6.16
N GLN A 341 -31.49 13.28 -6.13
CA GLN A 341 -31.30 11.89 -6.50
C GLN A 341 -31.00 11.76 -8.01
N GLU A 342 -31.71 12.50 -8.87
CA GLU A 342 -31.45 12.48 -10.31
C GLU A 342 -30.09 13.10 -10.67
N LEU A 343 -29.70 14.19 -9.99
CA LEU A 343 -28.35 14.75 -10.12
C LEU A 343 -27.29 13.72 -9.70
N PHE A 344 -27.43 13.09 -8.53
CA PHE A 344 -26.49 12.06 -8.06
C PHE A 344 -26.38 10.88 -9.03
N MET A 345 -27.50 10.39 -9.56
CA MET A 345 -27.54 9.28 -10.52
C MET A 345 -26.86 9.66 -11.84
N SER A 346 -27.16 10.85 -12.37
CA SER A 346 -26.53 11.38 -13.59
C SER A 346 -25.02 11.58 -13.39
N SER A 347 -24.61 12.20 -12.29
CA SER A 347 -23.20 12.40 -11.91
C SER A 347 -22.43 11.09 -11.82
N SER A 348 -23.04 10.06 -11.21
CA SER A 348 -22.45 8.72 -11.10
C SER A 348 -22.20 8.08 -12.47
N ILE A 349 -23.13 8.26 -13.41
CA ILE A 349 -23.00 7.74 -14.79
C ILE A 349 -21.91 8.51 -15.54
N VAL A 350 -21.90 9.85 -15.48
CA VAL A 350 -20.85 10.68 -16.10
C VAL A 350 -19.46 10.26 -15.60
N ALA A 351 -19.28 10.11 -14.28
CA ALA A 351 -18.00 9.67 -13.74
C ALA A 351 -17.63 8.24 -14.18
N ASN A 352 -18.56 7.30 -14.22
CA ASN A 352 -18.27 5.95 -14.72
C ASN A 352 -17.78 5.93 -16.18
N ASN A 353 -18.44 6.70 -17.05
CA ASN A 353 -18.08 6.84 -18.46
C ASN A 353 -16.69 7.49 -18.61
N LEU A 354 -16.43 8.57 -17.85
CA LEU A 354 -15.14 9.26 -17.87
C LEU A 354 -14.00 8.37 -17.34
N LEU A 355 -14.26 7.48 -16.38
CA LEU A 355 -13.28 6.51 -15.88
C LEU A 355 -12.99 5.34 -16.83
N GLU A 356 -13.76 5.20 -17.92
CA GLU A 356 -13.57 4.18 -18.96
C GLU A 356 -12.61 4.64 -20.06
N VAL A 357 -12.63 5.92 -20.42
CA VAL A 357 -11.91 6.49 -21.59
C VAL A 357 -10.42 6.76 -21.35
N SER A 358 -9.68 5.75 -20.88
CA SER A 358 -8.26 5.84 -20.54
C SER A 358 -7.36 6.39 -21.66
N LEU A 359 -7.71 6.18 -22.93
CA LEU A 359 -7.00 6.77 -24.07
C LEU A 359 -7.05 8.30 -24.03
N SER A 360 -8.24 8.89 -23.84
CA SER A 360 -8.46 10.35 -23.85
C SER A 360 -7.81 11.04 -22.66
N TRP A 361 -7.73 10.38 -21.50
CA TRP A 361 -6.92 10.86 -20.37
C TRP A 361 -5.41 10.88 -20.65
N ASN A 362 -4.92 10.00 -21.53
CA ASN A 362 -3.51 9.98 -21.90
C ASN A 362 -3.12 11.08 -22.91
N GLU A 363 -4.10 11.78 -23.49
CA GLU A 363 -3.93 12.97 -24.35
C GLU A 363 -3.72 14.27 -23.57
N LEU A 364 -3.74 14.20 -22.23
CA LEU A 364 -3.54 15.32 -21.31
C LEU A 364 -2.17 15.18 -20.63
N ASP A 365 -1.54 16.30 -20.25
CA ASP A 365 -0.34 16.22 -19.40
C ASP A 365 -0.65 15.61 -18.01
N LEU A 366 0.35 15.01 -17.36
CA LEU A 366 0.22 14.45 -16.02
C LEU A 366 -0.27 15.48 -14.98
N GLY A 367 0.15 16.74 -15.08
CA GLY A 367 -0.31 17.82 -14.21
C GLY A 367 -1.80 18.11 -14.40
N GLU A 368 -2.27 18.18 -15.65
CA GLU A 368 -3.68 18.37 -15.96
C GLU A 368 -4.54 17.18 -15.54
N ARG A 369 -4.10 15.94 -15.82
CA ARG A 369 -4.80 14.71 -15.40
C ARG A 369 -5.05 14.70 -13.89
N LYS A 370 -4.02 14.99 -13.09
CA LYS A 370 -4.13 15.06 -11.63
C LYS A 370 -5.19 16.07 -11.19
N ASN A 371 -5.20 17.26 -11.78
CA ASN A 371 -6.17 18.29 -11.44
C ASN A 371 -7.59 17.87 -11.83
N ILE A 372 -7.80 17.43 -13.07
CA ILE A 372 -9.11 17.04 -13.60
C ILE A 372 -9.68 15.82 -12.86
N ALA A 373 -8.84 14.82 -12.55
CA ALA A 373 -9.23 13.65 -11.76
C ALA A 373 -9.59 14.03 -10.30
N SER A 374 -8.90 15.01 -9.71
CA SER A 374 -9.24 15.52 -8.38
C SER A 374 -10.57 16.30 -8.39
N THR A 375 -10.81 17.12 -9.41
CA THR A 375 -12.11 17.79 -9.64
C THR A 375 -13.25 16.78 -9.80
N LEU A 376 -13.01 15.63 -10.43
CA LEU A 376 -13.97 14.54 -10.57
C LEU A 376 -14.27 13.84 -9.23
N LEU A 377 -13.25 13.56 -8.41
CA LEU A 377 -13.42 13.05 -7.05
C LEU A 377 -14.30 14.00 -6.21
N GLU A 378 -13.93 15.28 -6.18
CA GLU A 378 -14.67 16.32 -5.44
C GLU A 378 -16.13 16.45 -5.91
N ALA A 379 -16.38 16.39 -7.23
CA ALA A 379 -17.74 16.48 -7.77
C ALA A 379 -18.62 15.29 -7.36
N ILE A 380 -18.05 14.07 -7.34
CA ILE A 380 -18.77 12.86 -6.92
C ILE A 380 -19.05 12.88 -5.41
N GLU A 381 -18.05 13.17 -4.57
CA GLU A 381 -18.20 13.31 -3.11
C GLU A 381 -19.28 14.35 -2.76
N GLN A 382 -19.23 15.53 -3.39
CA GLN A 382 -20.22 16.58 -3.18
C GLN A 382 -21.62 16.17 -3.67
N SER A 383 -21.76 15.48 -4.81
CA SER A 383 -23.07 15.05 -5.30
C SER A 383 -23.76 14.07 -4.35
N GLY A 384 -23.01 13.12 -3.76
CA GLY A 384 -23.51 12.22 -2.73
C GLY A 384 -23.83 12.96 -1.43
N TRP A 385 -23.01 13.96 -1.06
CA TRP A 385 -23.23 14.74 0.15
C TRP A 385 -24.50 15.59 0.07
N LEU A 386 -24.84 16.16 -1.09
CA LEU A 386 -26.10 16.87 -1.28
C LEU A 386 -27.32 15.95 -1.09
N LEU A 387 -27.26 14.74 -1.66
CA LEU A 387 -28.33 13.74 -1.49
C LEU A 387 -28.48 13.28 -0.04
N ALA A 388 -27.37 13.06 0.68
CA ALA A 388 -27.39 12.81 2.13
C ALA A 388 -27.94 14.02 2.91
N SER A 389 -27.60 15.24 2.47
CA SER A 389 -27.99 16.48 3.13
C SER A 389 -29.50 16.72 3.07
N ALA A 390 -30.17 16.28 2.00
CA ALA A 390 -31.63 16.41 1.85
C ALA A 390 -32.41 15.64 2.93
N HIS A 391 -31.93 14.46 3.30
CA HIS A 391 -32.59 13.54 4.22
C HIS A 391 -32.38 13.93 5.70
N LYS A 392 -33.45 13.78 6.49
CA LYS A 392 -33.50 14.05 7.94
C LYS A 392 -33.55 12.78 8.79
N SER A 393 -34.00 11.67 8.21
CA SER A 393 -34.14 10.34 8.82
C SER A 393 -33.09 9.37 8.27
N THR A 394 -33.13 8.12 8.75
CA THR A 394 -32.30 7.03 8.20
C THR A 394 -32.56 6.84 6.70
N PHE A 395 -31.51 6.94 5.89
CA PHE A 395 -31.56 6.80 4.44
C PHE A 395 -30.31 6.06 3.96
N THR A 396 -30.46 5.25 2.92
CA THR A 396 -29.33 4.53 2.32
C THR A 396 -29.62 4.26 0.86
N ILE A 397 -28.69 4.62 -0.01
CA ILE A 397 -28.72 4.33 -1.45
C ILE A 397 -27.35 3.83 -1.90
N HIS A 398 -27.34 2.83 -2.76
CA HIS A 398 -26.14 2.26 -3.35
C HIS A 398 -26.24 2.34 -4.87
N LYS A 399 -25.11 2.63 -5.52
CA LYS A 399 -24.98 2.69 -6.97
C LYS A 399 -23.70 1.99 -7.36
N ALA A 400 -23.84 0.76 -7.87
CA ALA A 400 -22.74 0.01 -8.48
C ALA A 400 -22.76 0.23 -10.00
N LEU A 401 -21.58 0.52 -10.55
CA LEU A 401 -21.26 0.66 -11.97
C LEU A 401 -19.89 0.00 -12.21
N ASP A 402 -19.49 -0.20 -13.47
CA ASP A 402 -18.31 -1.02 -13.81
C ASP A 402 -16.97 -0.44 -13.33
N ASN A 403 -16.86 0.89 -13.28
CA ASN A 403 -15.64 1.61 -12.84
C ASN A 403 -15.81 2.33 -11.48
N LEU A 404 -17.02 2.36 -10.92
CA LEU A 404 -17.39 3.17 -9.76
C LEU A 404 -18.48 2.48 -8.91
N ILE A 405 -18.22 2.29 -7.62
CA ILE A 405 -19.24 1.95 -6.63
C ILE A 405 -19.41 3.12 -5.66
N LEU A 406 -20.64 3.51 -5.39
CA LEU A 406 -21.01 4.56 -4.44
C LEU A 406 -22.03 4.05 -3.43
N SER A 407 -21.89 4.48 -2.17
CA SER A 407 -22.92 4.36 -1.14
C SER A 407 -23.09 5.70 -0.43
N VAL A 408 -24.34 6.16 -0.32
CA VAL A 408 -24.70 7.38 0.41
C VAL A 408 -25.61 6.96 1.55
N GLN A 409 -25.17 7.23 2.77
CA GLN A 409 -25.79 6.71 4.00
C GLN A 409 -26.07 7.86 4.98
N VAL A 410 -27.26 7.82 5.58
CA VAL A 410 -27.67 8.66 6.70
C VAL A 410 -28.10 7.72 7.81
N LEU A 411 -27.33 7.65 8.88
CA LEU A 411 -27.43 6.61 9.91
C LEU A 411 -27.55 7.22 11.29
N ASN A 412 -28.29 6.55 12.18
CA ASN A 412 -28.35 6.92 13.59
C ASN A 412 -27.21 6.23 14.36
N VAL A 413 -26.35 7.03 15.00
CA VAL A 413 -25.10 6.56 15.64
C VAL A 413 -25.36 5.58 16.79
N TRP A 414 -26.54 5.62 17.40
CA TRP A 414 -26.94 4.72 18.48
C TRP A 414 -27.46 3.37 17.99
N THR A 415 -27.81 3.25 16.70
CA THR A 415 -28.44 2.04 16.12
C THR A 415 -27.47 1.11 15.40
N VAL A 416 -26.30 1.61 15.04
CA VAL A 416 -25.28 0.90 14.25
C VAL A 416 -23.95 0.99 14.98
N SER A 417 -23.21 -0.11 15.09
CA SER A 417 -21.90 -0.13 15.76
C SER A 417 -20.74 0.26 14.84
N HIS A 418 -20.85 -0.09 13.55
CA HIS A 418 -19.81 0.16 12.54
C HIS A 418 -20.44 0.16 11.14
N VAL A 419 -19.80 0.84 10.20
CA VAL A 419 -20.14 0.78 8.77
C VAL A 419 -19.07 -0.03 8.04
N SER A 420 -19.49 -0.95 7.17
CA SER A 420 -18.63 -1.72 6.28
C SER A 420 -18.97 -1.43 4.83
N PHE A 421 -17.97 -1.12 3.99
CA PHE A 421 -18.18 -0.83 2.58
C PHE A 421 -17.13 -1.55 1.70
N PRO A 422 -17.53 -2.20 0.59
CA PRO A 422 -18.92 -2.45 0.17
C PRO A 422 -19.61 -3.47 1.10
N SER A 423 -20.93 -3.38 1.32
CA SER A 423 -21.63 -4.35 2.18
C SER A 423 -22.00 -5.63 1.42
N VAL A 424 -22.16 -6.72 2.17
CA VAL A 424 -22.30 -8.10 1.66
C VAL A 424 -23.55 -8.31 0.77
N GLY A 425 -24.54 -7.41 0.83
CA GLY A 425 -25.74 -7.42 -0.02
C GLY A 425 -25.67 -6.58 -1.30
N GLU A 426 -24.58 -5.83 -1.53
CA GLU A 426 -24.41 -4.94 -2.69
C GLU A 426 -23.79 -5.64 -3.91
N VAL A 427 -23.41 -6.91 -3.75
CA VAL A 427 -22.45 -7.65 -4.57
C VAL A 427 -23.18 -8.71 -5.41
N ASN A 428 -23.92 -8.27 -6.44
CA ASN A 428 -24.41 -9.17 -7.51
C ASN A 428 -23.37 -9.27 -8.65
N ASP A 429 -23.43 -10.36 -9.42
CA ASP A 429 -22.42 -10.97 -10.33
C ASP A 429 -21.30 -10.07 -10.96
N THR A 430 -21.59 -8.84 -11.41
CA THR A 430 -20.59 -7.91 -11.97
C THR A 430 -19.52 -7.45 -10.96
N SER A 431 -19.76 -7.65 -9.66
CA SER A 431 -19.03 -7.08 -8.53
C SER A 431 -17.79 -7.86 -8.05
N SER A 432 -17.45 -9.01 -8.65
CA SER A 432 -16.25 -9.80 -8.29
C SER A 432 -14.92 -9.05 -8.45
N ARG A 433 -14.94 -7.92 -9.17
CA ARG A 433 -13.82 -6.98 -9.33
C ARG A 433 -13.61 -6.05 -8.14
N PHE A 434 -14.62 -5.80 -7.30
CA PHE A 434 -14.57 -4.82 -6.20
C PHE A 434 -14.71 -5.43 -4.80
N ALA A 435 -15.29 -6.64 -4.68
CA ALA A 435 -15.54 -7.33 -3.42
C ALA A 435 -14.26 -7.88 -2.71
N LYS A 436 -13.14 -7.16 -2.80
CA LYS A 436 -11.81 -7.54 -2.30
C LYS A 436 -11.11 -6.40 -1.56
N ASP A 437 -11.61 -5.17 -1.71
CA ASP A 437 -11.23 -4.00 -0.91
C ASP A 437 -12.35 -3.70 0.09
N PHE A 438 -12.01 -3.43 1.35
CA PHE A 438 -12.98 -3.22 2.43
C PHE A 438 -12.61 -2.04 3.32
N LEU A 439 -13.55 -1.13 3.54
CA LEU A 439 -13.45 -0.05 4.52
C LEU A 439 -14.35 -0.36 5.72
N HIS A 440 -13.78 -0.31 6.92
CA HIS A 440 -14.47 -0.46 8.20
C HIS A 440 -14.34 0.83 9.02
N LEU A 441 -15.49 1.41 9.34
CA LEU A 441 -15.63 2.70 10.01
C LEU A 441 -16.38 2.49 11.34
N PRO A 442 -15.71 2.57 12.51
CA PRO A 442 -16.37 2.47 13.80
C PRO A 442 -17.26 3.69 14.05
N MET A 443 -18.49 3.49 14.55
CA MET A 443 -19.43 4.59 14.76
C MET A 443 -19.04 5.52 15.91
N GLN A 444 -18.21 5.03 16.83
CA GLN A 444 -17.56 5.79 17.89
C GLN A 444 -16.74 6.97 17.35
N ALA A 445 -16.02 6.78 16.24
CA ALA A 445 -15.28 7.85 15.58
C ALA A 445 -16.23 8.98 15.09
N LEU A 446 -17.46 8.65 14.72
CA LEU A 446 -18.41 9.58 14.13
C LEU A 446 -19.28 10.33 15.16
N LEU A 447 -19.16 10.04 16.46
CA LEU A 447 -19.92 10.73 17.51
C LEU A 447 -19.74 12.26 17.45
N GLY A 448 -18.53 12.74 17.18
CA GLY A 448 -18.22 14.16 17.05
C GLY A 448 -18.79 14.84 15.79
N THR A 449 -19.22 14.08 14.78
CA THR A 449 -19.83 14.61 13.54
C THR A 449 -21.36 14.49 13.52
N ALA A 450 -21.94 13.86 14.55
CA ALA A 450 -23.37 13.60 14.62
C ALA A 450 -24.19 14.88 14.82
N THR A 451 -25.21 15.07 13.96
CA THR A 451 -26.19 16.16 14.10
C THR A 451 -27.55 15.54 14.41
N ASN A 452 -28.17 15.91 15.53
CA ASN A 452 -29.41 15.30 16.03
C ASN A 452 -29.34 13.75 16.16
N GLY A 453 -28.15 13.20 16.51
CA GLY A 453 -27.91 11.75 16.57
C GLY A 453 -27.73 11.07 15.21
N MET A 454 -27.81 11.82 14.10
CA MET A 454 -27.65 11.33 12.74
C MET A 454 -26.29 11.73 12.16
N VAL A 455 -25.62 10.79 11.50
CA VAL A 455 -24.40 11.03 10.72
C VAL A 455 -24.70 10.77 9.24
N LYS A 456 -24.09 11.59 8.38
CA LYS A 456 -24.20 11.55 6.92
C LYS A 456 -22.84 11.15 6.35
N ILE A 457 -22.80 10.13 5.50
CA ILE A 457 -21.55 9.54 4.99
C ILE A 457 -21.71 9.26 3.50
N VAL A 458 -20.67 9.59 2.73
CA VAL A 458 -20.52 9.18 1.33
C VAL A 458 -19.30 8.26 1.26
N LEU A 459 -19.45 7.11 0.62
CA LEU A 459 -18.41 6.09 0.47
C LEU A 459 -18.29 5.76 -1.02
N ALA A 460 -17.06 5.67 -1.53
CA ALA A 460 -16.80 5.37 -2.94
C ALA A 460 -15.66 4.36 -3.14
N SER A 461 -15.72 3.58 -4.21
CA SER A 461 -14.61 2.75 -4.70
C SER A 461 -14.44 2.96 -6.20
N TYR A 462 -13.22 3.28 -6.62
CA TYR A 462 -12.87 3.65 -7.99
C TYR A 462 -11.91 2.62 -8.59
N HIS A 463 -12.18 2.16 -9.82
CA HIS A 463 -11.35 1.15 -10.45
C HIS A 463 -10.06 1.69 -11.10
N ASN A 464 -10.21 2.67 -12.00
CA ASN A 464 -9.13 3.09 -12.92
C ASN A 464 -8.52 4.45 -12.57
N ILE A 465 -9.15 5.23 -11.69
CA ILE A 465 -8.73 6.63 -11.43
C ILE A 465 -7.29 6.76 -10.91
N LYS A 466 -6.74 5.69 -10.32
CA LYS A 466 -5.33 5.59 -9.89
C LYS A 466 -4.34 5.89 -11.02
N ASP A 467 -4.70 5.57 -12.26
CA ASP A 467 -3.84 5.74 -13.43
C ASP A 467 -3.77 7.20 -13.89
N PHE A 468 -4.68 8.07 -13.40
CA PHE A 468 -4.75 9.51 -13.71
C PHE A 468 -4.13 10.39 -12.61
N LEU A 469 -4.09 9.92 -11.36
CA LEU A 469 -3.47 10.62 -10.23
C LEU A 469 -1.94 10.46 -10.18
N GLY A 470 -1.41 9.40 -10.80
CA GLY A 470 0.02 9.07 -10.76
C GLY A 470 0.49 8.58 -9.38
N SER A 471 1.81 8.43 -9.20
CA SER A 471 2.41 7.78 -8.02
C SER A 471 3.38 8.66 -7.20
N VAL A 472 3.44 9.97 -7.48
CA VAL A 472 4.33 10.89 -6.74
C VAL A 472 3.75 11.18 -5.35
N ALA A 473 4.59 11.07 -4.33
CA ALA A 473 4.21 11.24 -2.92
C ALA A 473 5.15 12.22 -2.18
N THR A 474 4.60 12.92 -1.19
CA THR A 474 5.33 13.87 -0.34
C THR A 474 5.62 13.25 1.02
N TYR A 475 6.88 13.25 1.43
CA TYR A 475 7.32 12.74 2.74
C TYR A 475 7.74 13.90 3.66
N LYS A 476 7.64 13.69 4.98
CA LYS A 476 8.00 14.69 6.03
C LYS A 476 9.48 15.15 6.03
N LEU A 477 10.31 14.65 5.11
CA LEU A 477 11.72 15.04 4.95
C LEU A 477 12.16 15.18 3.47
N GLY A 478 11.24 15.45 2.54
CA GLY A 478 11.55 15.80 1.15
C GLY A 478 10.75 15.04 0.08
N ILE A 479 10.86 15.48 -1.17
CA ILE A 479 10.24 14.85 -2.34
C ILE A 479 11.18 13.75 -2.87
N LEU A 480 10.76 12.49 -2.80
CA LEU A 480 11.46 11.39 -3.46
C LEU A 480 10.97 11.23 -4.90
N GLN A 481 11.72 11.78 -5.86
CA GLN A 481 11.58 11.46 -7.28
C GLN A 481 12.34 10.19 -7.70
N ASN A 482 13.16 9.61 -6.81
CA ASN A 482 14.23 8.68 -7.20
C ASN A 482 13.96 7.19 -6.90
N SER A 483 12.80 6.84 -6.35
CA SER A 483 12.32 5.46 -6.27
C SER A 483 10.99 5.35 -7.01
N SER A 484 10.88 4.36 -7.89
CA SER A 484 9.73 4.17 -8.78
C SER A 484 8.54 3.56 -8.04
N PHE A 485 7.84 4.39 -7.29
CA PHE A 485 6.57 4.02 -6.66
C PHE A 485 5.47 3.78 -7.69
N ILE A 486 4.57 2.85 -7.37
CA ILE A 486 3.29 2.63 -8.06
C ILE A 486 2.14 2.63 -7.06
N VAL A 487 0.95 3.06 -7.51
CA VAL A 487 -0.30 2.89 -6.74
C VAL A 487 -0.76 1.44 -6.95
N ASN A 488 -0.55 0.59 -5.94
CA ASN A 488 -0.74 -0.86 -6.02
C ASN A 488 -2.06 -1.35 -5.41
N SER A 489 -3.05 -0.46 -5.32
CA SER A 489 -4.41 -0.78 -4.89
C SER A 489 -5.43 -0.07 -5.78
N LYS A 490 -6.72 -0.40 -5.62
CA LYS A 490 -7.78 0.54 -6.00
C LYS A 490 -7.79 1.75 -5.08
N ILE A 491 -8.58 2.75 -5.44
CA ILE A 491 -8.85 3.90 -4.56
C ILE A 491 -10.20 3.68 -3.91
N ILE A 492 -10.23 3.82 -2.59
CA ILE A 492 -11.44 3.78 -1.77
C ILE A 492 -11.53 5.09 -1.00
N SER A 493 -12.70 5.71 -0.94
CA SER A 493 -12.89 6.99 -0.28
C SER A 493 -14.05 6.97 0.69
N ALA A 494 -13.92 7.85 1.68
CA ALA A 494 -14.97 8.15 2.64
C ALA A 494 -15.00 9.66 2.82
N TYR A 495 -16.20 10.22 2.88
CA TYR A 495 -16.43 11.65 2.97
C TYR A 495 -17.58 11.96 3.92
N ILE A 496 -17.34 12.92 4.81
CA ILE A 496 -18.33 13.56 5.68
C ILE A 496 -18.12 15.06 5.54
N GLY A 497 -19.14 15.77 5.09
CA GLY A 497 -19.08 17.22 4.90
C GLY A 497 -18.95 18.00 6.21
N ARG A 498 -18.58 19.28 6.08
CA ARG A 498 -18.25 20.27 7.12
C ARG A 498 -16.89 20.20 7.80
N TYR A 499 -16.06 19.16 7.64
CA TYR A 499 -14.73 19.15 8.27
C TYR A 499 -13.60 18.54 7.41
N PRO A 500 -13.13 19.22 6.35
CA PRO A 500 -11.83 18.88 5.76
C PRO A 500 -10.73 19.05 6.82
N GLY A 501 -10.08 17.95 7.20
CA GLY A 501 -9.03 17.93 8.24
C GLY A 501 -9.49 17.53 9.65
N LEU A 502 -10.72 17.06 9.87
CA LEU A 502 -11.07 16.42 11.15
C LEU A 502 -10.23 15.15 11.36
N ARG A 503 -9.59 15.06 12.53
CA ARG A 503 -8.92 13.84 12.97
C ARG A 503 -9.76 13.06 13.97
N PHE A 504 -9.87 11.76 13.75
CA PHE A 504 -10.61 10.80 14.55
C PHE A 504 -9.67 10.17 15.60
N PRO A 505 -10.05 10.16 16.88
CA PRO A 505 -9.24 9.52 17.93
C PRO A 505 -9.25 7.99 17.79
N GLU A 506 -10.30 7.42 17.20
CA GLU A 506 -10.35 6.01 16.81
C GLU A 506 -10.18 5.91 15.28
N PRO A 507 -9.11 5.26 14.79
CA PRO A 507 -8.77 5.27 13.37
C PRO A 507 -9.63 4.31 12.56
N ILE A 508 -9.98 4.73 11.34
CA ILE A 508 -10.66 3.88 10.37
C ILE A 508 -9.72 2.75 9.93
N THR A 509 -10.27 1.57 9.61
CA THR A 509 -9.46 0.43 9.13
C THR A 509 -9.85 0.09 7.71
N ILE A 510 -8.88 0.09 6.80
CA ILE A 510 -9.08 -0.19 5.38
C ILE A 510 -8.21 -1.39 5.00
N THR A 511 -8.78 -2.39 4.34
CA THR A 511 -8.02 -3.51 3.77
C THR A 511 -8.11 -3.46 2.27
N PHE A 512 -6.95 -3.34 1.62
CA PHE A 512 -6.81 -3.34 0.17
C PHE A 512 -6.33 -4.71 -0.30
N LYS A 513 -6.86 -5.19 -1.42
CA LYS A 513 -6.18 -6.18 -2.24
C LYS A 513 -5.10 -5.49 -3.08
N LEU A 514 -3.90 -6.07 -3.07
CA LEU A 514 -2.79 -5.63 -3.91
C LEU A 514 -3.01 -6.09 -5.36
N ILE A 515 -2.68 -5.21 -6.31
CA ILE A 515 -2.88 -5.46 -7.76
C ILE A 515 -1.72 -6.28 -8.33
N GLN A 516 -0.50 -5.96 -7.91
CA GLN A 516 0.75 -6.60 -8.28
C GLN A 516 1.39 -7.23 -7.03
N GLU A 517 1.66 -8.53 -7.07
CA GLU A 517 2.21 -9.29 -5.93
C GLU A 517 3.75 -9.51 -6.04
N GLU A 518 4.30 -9.32 -7.24
CA GLU A 518 5.72 -9.53 -7.57
C GLU A 518 6.43 -8.22 -7.95
N ASN A 519 7.75 -8.18 -7.84
CA ASN A 519 8.57 -7.00 -8.17
C ASN A 519 8.15 -5.70 -7.45
N VAL A 520 7.47 -5.83 -6.30
CA VAL A 520 7.10 -4.73 -5.42
C VAL A 520 7.58 -4.97 -3.99
N THR A 521 7.82 -3.89 -3.27
CA THR A 521 8.27 -3.86 -1.87
C THR A 521 7.67 -2.66 -1.15
N ASN A 522 7.86 -2.60 0.17
CA ASN A 522 7.64 -1.40 0.96
C ASN A 522 6.20 -0.81 0.83
N PRO A 523 5.16 -1.52 1.31
CA PRO A 523 3.78 -1.05 1.24
C PRO A 523 3.55 0.13 2.18
N GLN A 524 3.06 1.23 1.61
CA GLN A 524 2.84 2.50 2.28
C GLN A 524 1.38 2.93 2.13
N CYS A 525 0.70 3.14 3.26
CA CYS A 525 -0.68 3.64 3.29
C CYS A 525 -0.67 5.17 3.09
N VAL A 526 -1.49 5.66 2.17
CA VAL A 526 -1.57 7.08 1.82
C VAL A 526 -2.99 7.58 1.70
N SER A 527 -3.15 8.89 1.81
CA SER A 527 -4.33 9.63 1.34
C SER A 527 -3.95 10.59 0.22
N TRP A 528 -4.88 10.87 -0.70
CA TRP A 528 -4.70 11.86 -1.76
C TRP A 528 -4.91 13.25 -1.18
N ASP A 529 -3.89 14.10 -1.29
CA ASP A 529 -4.02 15.50 -0.97
C ASP A 529 -4.64 16.25 -2.16
N LEU A 530 -5.83 16.80 -1.96
CA LEU A 530 -6.50 17.60 -2.98
C LEU A 530 -5.84 18.97 -3.16
N ASP A 531 -5.12 19.49 -2.18
CA ASP A 531 -4.55 20.82 -2.25
C ASP A 531 -3.18 20.78 -2.98
N GLU A 532 -2.31 19.83 -2.60
CA GLU A 532 -1.01 19.59 -3.24
C GLU A 532 -1.07 18.72 -4.50
N ARG A 533 -2.20 18.06 -4.78
CA ARG A 533 -2.40 17.10 -5.89
C ARG A 533 -1.30 15.99 -5.91
N LEU A 534 -1.03 15.46 -4.72
CA LEU A 534 0.03 14.50 -4.40
C LEU A 534 -0.44 13.48 -3.35
N TRP A 535 0.19 12.31 -3.29
CA TRP A 535 -0.05 11.34 -2.22
C TRP A 535 0.66 11.77 -0.92
N SER A 536 -0.06 11.74 0.20
CA SER A 536 0.44 12.07 1.54
C SER A 536 0.37 10.86 2.46
N GLN A 537 1.37 10.72 3.33
CA GLN A 537 1.36 9.75 4.45
C GLN A 537 0.79 10.34 5.74
N ASP A 538 0.47 11.64 5.77
CA ASP A 538 0.04 12.27 7.01
C ASP A 538 -1.31 11.70 7.47
N GLY A 539 -1.35 11.22 8.71
CA GLY A 539 -2.55 10.61 9.28
C GLY A 539 -2.87 9.17 8.83
N CYS A 540 -2.01 8.51 8.05
CA CYS A 540 -2.20 7.11 7.63
C CYS A 540 -0.97 6.25 7.96
N TRP A 541 -1.19 5.01 8.41
CA TRP A 541 -0.12 4.04 8.70
C TRP A 541 -0.52 2.61 8.35
N LEU A 542 0.49 1.78 8.10
CA LEU A 542 0.31 0.36 7.83
C LEU A 542 0.10 -0.41 9.15
N LYS A 543 -1.00 -1.17 9.24
CA LYS A 543 -1.28 -2.08 10.36
C LYS A 543 -0.70 -3.48 10.13
N ARG A 544 -0.84 -4.00 8.91
CA ARG A 544 -0.33 -5.31 8.49
C ARG A 544 -0.26 -5.36 6.96
N SER A 545 0.73 -6.06 6.40
CA SER A 545 0.73 -6.42 4.98
C SER A 545 1.18 -7.87 4.77
N ASN A 546 0.67 -8.46 3.70
CA ASN A 546 1.12 -9.71 3.09
C ASN A 546 1.22 -9.48 1.57
N LYS A 547 1.75 -10.44 0.80
CA LYS A 547 1.91 -10.34 -0.66
C LYS A 547 0.62 -9.96 -1.41
N THR A 548 -0.54 -10.37 -0.89
CA THR A 548 -1.85 -10.22 -1.55
C THR A 548 -2.68 -9.05 -1.02
N HIS A 549 -2.43 -8.57 0.20
CA HIS A 549 -3.26 -7.57 0.88
C HIS A 549 -2.45 -6.65 1.79
N ALA A 550 -2.91 -5.40 1.92
CA ALA A 550 -2.40 -4.45 2.90
C ALA A 550 -3.56 -3.84 3.69
N THR A 551 -3.45 -3.89 5.02
CA THR A 551 -4.40 -3.28 5.95
C THR A 551 -3.80 -1.99 6.50
N CYS A 552 -4.47 -0.89 6.19
CA CYS A 552 -4.16 0.47 6.62
C CYS A 552 -5.04 0.90 7.78
N GLN A 553 -4.51 1.80 8.60
CA GLN A 553 -5.30 2.59 9.54
C GLN A 553 -5.06 4.07 9.27
N CYS A 554 -6.13 4.87 9.29
CA CYS A 554 -6.04 6.31 9.07
C CYS A 554 -6.88 7.08 10.09
N ASP A 555 -6.40 8.25 10.49
CA ASP A 555 -7.02 9.14 11.47
C ASP A 555 -7.95 10.20 10.85
N HIS A 556 -8.23 10.15 9.54
CA HIS A 556 -9.06 11.12 8.83
C HIS A 556 -9.90 10.43 7.74
N LEU A 557 -10.75 11.18 7.03
CA LEU A 557 -11.53 10.70 5.88
C LEU A 557 -11.13 11.48 4.61
N ARG A 558 -10.68 10.77 3.56
CA ARG A 558 -10.39 11.32 2.23
C ARG A 558 -10.39 10.17 1.20
N ASN A 559 -9.52 10.23 0.19
CA ASN A 559 -9.33 9.20 -0.83
C ASN A 559 -8.05 8.41 -0.51
N PHE A 560 -8.13 7.10 -0.32
CA PHE A 560 -7.05 6.26 0.20
C PHE A 560 -6.52 5.27 -0.82
N ALA A 561 -5.22 4.97 -0.74
CA ALA A 561 -4.56 3.96 -1.54
C ALA A 561 -3.34 3.36 -0.82
N VAL A 562 -2.71 2.37 -1.46
CA VAL A 562 -1.41 1.81 -1.06
C VAL A 562 -0.39 2.09 -2.17
N LEU A 563 0.68 2.81 -1.83
CA LEU A 563 1.86 2.87 -2.68
C LEU A 563 2.78 1.70 -2.37
N MET A 564 3.44 1.18 -3.41
CA MET A 564 4.54 0.23 -3.27
C MET A 564 5.70 0.64 -4.16
N GLU A 565 6.91 0.39 -3.69
CA GLU A 565 8.16 0.63 -4.40
C GLU A 565 8.42 -0.53 -5.37
N LEU A 566 8.58 -0.24 -6.66
CA LEU A 566 9.02 -1.25 -7.62
C LEU A 566 10.45 -1.69 -7.30
N LYS A 567 10.65 -3.00 -7.18
CA LYS A 567 11.99 -3.59 -7.22
C LYS A 567 12.58 -3.31 -8.60
N SER A 568 13.72 -2.61 -8.67
CA SER A 568 14.42 -2.42 -9.93
C SER A 568 14.93 -3.76 -10.47
N THR A 569 14.29 -4.27 -11.53
CA THR A 569 14.70 -5.49 -12.25
C THR A 569 15.83 -5.23 -13.25
N GLN A 570 16.64 -4.18 -13.02
CA GLN A 570 17.75 -3.78 -13.89
C GLN A 570 19.04 -3.64 -13.06
N VAL A 571 19.97 -4.57 -13.31
CA VAL A 571 21.43 -4.44 -13.07
C VAL A 571 21.88 -4.13 -11.64
N HIS A 572 21.42 -4.88 -10.63
CA HIS A 572 22.10 -4.97 -9.32
C HIS A 572 22.13 -6.38 -8.71
N THR A 573 21.65 -7.41 -9.44
CA THR A 573 21.57 -8.79 -8.93
C THR A 573 22.92 -9.48 -8.71
N GLN A 574 23.98 -8.99 -9.35
CA GLN A 574 25.34 -9.51 -9.19
C GLN A 574 25.98 -9.06 -7.85
N ASP A 575 25.73 -7.82 -7.43
CA ASP A 575 26.48 -7.19 -6.34
C ASP A 575 26.00 -7.64 -4.95
N TRP A 576 24.69 -7.78 -4.74
CA TRP A 576 24.18 -8.24 -3.43
C TRP A 576 24.56 -9.70 -3.15
N LEU A 577 24.65 -10.53 -4.19
CA LEU A 577 25.13 -11.90 -4.07
C LEU A 577 26.63 -11.95 -3.75
N ALA A 578 27.43 -11.09 -4.37
CA ALA A 578 28.85 -10.93 -4.05
C ALA A 578 29.07 -10.47 -2.59
N VAL A 579 28.33 -9.45 -2.14
CA VAL A 579 28.34 -8.97 -0.74
C VAL A 579 27.96 -10.10 0.22
N LYS A 580 26.88 -10.84 -0.09
CA LYS A 580 26.41 -11.96 0.74
C LYS A 580 27.49 -13.03 0.84
N MET A 581 28.04 -13.51 -0.29
CA MET A 581 29.12 -14.50 -0.29
C MET A 581 30.36 -14.03 0.48
N PHE A 582 30.72 -12.75 0.39
CA PHE A 582 31.84 -12.17 1.14
C PHE A 582 31.64 -12.23 2.65
N ILE A 583 30.42 -11.92 3.15
CA ILE A 583 30.08 -12.07 4.57
C ILE A 583 30.16 -13.55 4.99
N TYR A 584 29.58 -14.47 4.22
CA TYR A 584 29.60 -15.91 4.52
C TYR A 584 31.04 -16.47 4.61
N ILE A 585 31.91 -16.08 3.68
CA ILE A 585 33.33 -16.47 3.68
C ILE A 585 34.06 -15.87 4.90
N SER A 586 33.83 -14.59 5.19
CA SER A 586 34.43 -13.90 6.34
C SER A 586 34.10 -14.57 7.67
N CYS A 587 32.81 -14.75 7.98
CA CYS A 587 32.38 -15.42 9.20
C CYS A 587 32.84 -16.89 9.24
N GLY A 588 32.88 -17.58 8.10
CA GLY A 588 33.46 -18.93 8.01
C GLY A 588 34.93 -18.98 8.45
N VAL A 589 35.75 -18.03 8.00
CA VAL A 589 37.17 -17.91 8.42
C VAL A 589 37.28 -17.58 9.91
N SER A 590 36.49 -16.63 10.41
CA SER A 590 36.51 -16.24 11.82
C SER A 590 36.08 -17.37 12.76
N VAL A 591 35.02 -18.12 12.42
CA VAL A 591 34.59 -19.31 13.17
C VAL A 591 35.70 -20.36 13.25
N VAL A 592 36.43 -20.62 12.16
CA VAL A 592 37.57 -21.54 12.17
C VAL A 592 38.70 -21.02 13.08
N LEU A 593 39.01 -19.73 13.05
CA LEU A 593 40.03 -19.12 13.92
C LEU A 593 39.64 -19.18 15.41
N PHE A 594 38.38 -18.95 15.77
CA PHE A 594 37.90 -19.12 17.15
C PHE A 594 37.88 -20.58 17.60
N LEU A 595 37.56 -21.51 16.69
CA LEU A 595 37.61 -22.94 16.99
C LEU A 595 39.05 -23.37 17.29
N ILE A 596 40.01 -23.00 16.45
CA ILE A 596 41.44 -23.27 16.68
C ILE A 596 41.91 -22.63 17.99
N THR A 597 41.55 -21.37 18.25
CA THR A 597 41.89 -20.67 19.52
C THR A 597 41.33 -21.40 20.73
N SER A 598 40.08 -21.85 20.67
CA SER A 598 39.41 -22.59 21.75
C SER A 598 40.05 -23.96 21.98
N ILE A 599 40.49 -24.64 20.92
CA ILE A 599 41.23 -25.90 20.97
C ILE A 599 42.62 -25.68 21.61
N LEU A 600 43.37 -24.65 21.18
CA LEU A 600 44.68 -24.32 21.76
C LEU A 600 44.58 -24.05 23.27
N LEU A 601 43.63 -23.22 23.68
CA LEU A 601 43.34 -22.91 25.08
C LEU A 601 42.82 -24.10 25.88
N HIS A 602 42.27 -25.14 25.24
CA HIS A 602 41.76 -26.33 25.91
C HIS A 602 42.82 -27.43 26.09
N PHE A 603 43.60 -27.73 25.06
CA PHE A 603 44.50 -28.89 25.06
C PHE A 603 45.92 -28.59 25.57
N PHE A 604 46.45 -27.40 25.34
CA PHE A 604 47.86 -27.09 25.68
C PHE A 604 48.05 -26.55 27.11
N ARG A 605 47.00 -26.42 27.94
CA ARG A 605 47.11 -25.88 29.31
C ARG A 605 46.83 -26.94 30.37
N SER A 606 47.87 -27.38 31.08
CA SER A 606 47.81 -28.41 32.14
C SER A 606 47.31 -27.88 33.49
N MET A 607 47.19 -26.55 33.66
CA MET A 607 46.62 -25.88 34.84
C MET A 607 45.69 -24.75 34.38
N PRO A 608 44.44 -24.65 34.89
CA PRO A 608 43.50 -23.62 34.48
C PRO A 608 43.82 -22.27 35.16
N SER A 609 44.51 -21.38 34.44
CA SER A 609 44.61 -19.96 34.84
C SER A 609 43.26 -19.26 34.65
N ASP A 610 42.79 -18.50 35.64
CA ASP A 610 41.54 -17.71 35.60
C ASP A 610 41.42 -16.90 34.28
N ARG A 611 42.54 -16.31 33.82
CA ARG A 611 42.58 -15.49 32.59
C ARG A 611 42.37 -16.31 31.32
N ALA A 612 42.92 -17.53 31.26
CA ALA A 612 42.72 -18.42 30.12
C ALA A 612 41.27 -18.91 30.03
N ALA A 613 40.62 -19.12 31.17
CA ALA A 613 39.20 -19.45 31.21
C ALA A 613 38.31 -18.30 30.69
N VAL A 614 38.58 -17.04 31.10
CA VAL A 614 37.89 -15.85 30.54
C VAL A 614 38.03 -15.81 29.01
N HIS A 615 39.24 -15.95 28.48
CA HIS A 615 39.48 -15.94 27.03
C HIS A 615 38.81 -17.12 26.30
N LYS A 616 38.77 -18.31 26.91
CA LYS A 616 38.05 -19.48 26.38
C LYS A 616 36.56 -19.21 26.28
N HIS A 617 35.93 -18.68 27.34
CA HIS A 617 34.51 -18.34 27.31
C HIS A 617 34.19 -17.23 26.30
N LEU A 618 35.03 -16.19 26.20
CA LEU A 618 34.92 -15.14 25.18
C LEU A 618 34.96 -15.71 23.76
N SER A 619 35.94 -16.58 23.46
CA SER A 619 36.10 -17.22 22.15
C SER A 619 34.94 -18.14 21.79
N ILE A 620 34.40 -18.89 22.77
CA ILE A 620 33.23 -19.76 22.56
C ILE A 620 31.97 -18.94 22.30
N CYS A 621 31.72 -17.87 23.07
CA CYS A 621 30.55 -17.01 22.87
C CYS A 621 30.57 -16.32 21.50
N LEU A 622 31.74 -15.83 21.04
CA LEU A 622 31.91 -15.25 19.70
C LEU A 622 31.68 -16.28 18.58
N MET A 623 32.27 -17.48 18.71
CA MET A 623 32.07 -18.58 17.75
C MET A 623 30.58 -18.96 17.63
N LEU A 624 29.87 -19.09 18.76
CA LEU A 624 28.44 -19.39 18.76
C LEU A 624 27.61 -18.23 18.20
N ALA A 625 27.97 -16.96 18.48
CA ALA A 625 27.27 -15.79 17.93
C ALA A 625 27.37 -15.75 16.40
N GLU A 626 28.54 -16.02 15.83
CA GLU A 626 28.71 -16.04 14.37
C GLU A 626 28.00 -17.24 13.71
N ILE A 627 27.99 -18.42 14.34
CA ILE A 627 27.21 -19.57 13.86
C ILE A 627 25.70 -19.27 13.87
N VAL A 628 25.19 -18.65 14.94
CA VAL A 628 23.77 -18.27 15.05
C VAL A 628 23.42 -17.15 14.05
N TYR A 629 24.32 -16.19 13.82
CA TYR A 629 24.14 -15.17 12.78
C TYR A 629 24.07 -15.79 11.37
N LEU A 630 25.00 -16.69 11.03
CA LEU A 630 25.02 -17.39 9.74
C LEU A 630 23.80 -18.29 9.53
N GLY A 631 23.36 -19.01 10.56
CA GLY A 631 22.15 -19.84 10.49
C GLY A 631 20.85 -19.03 10.48
N GLY A 632 20.86 -17.83 11.06
CA GLY A 632 19.68 -16.99 11.25
C GLY A 632 19.42 -15.97 10.14
N VAL A 633 20.44 -15.47 9.44
CA VAL A 633 20.31 -14.33 8.51
C VAL A 633 19.24 -14.49 7.42
N ASP A 634 19.00 -15.72 6.96
CA ASP A 634 18.01 -16.07 5.94
C ASP A 634 16.69 -16.66 6.49
N GLN A 635 16.50 -16.71 7.82
CA GLN A 635 15.31 -17.25 8.47
C GLN A 635 14.20 -16.19 8.65
N VAL A 636 12.94 -16.63 8.67
CA VAL A 636 11.76 -15.77 8.85
C VAL A 636 10.75 -16.37 9.83
N GLY A 637 9.97 -15.52 10.50
CA GLY A 637 8.93 -15.93 11.44
C GLY A 637 9.48 -16.44 12.77
N PHE A 638 8.83 -17.46 13.36
CA PHE A 638 9.11 -17.94 14.71
C PHE A 638 10.56 -18.40 14.91
N THR A 639 11.14 -19.12 13.94
CA THR A 639 12.55 -19.56 14.00
C THR A 639 13.50 -18.37 14.09
N CYS A 640 13.21 -17.31 13.35
CA CYS A 640 14.00 -16.09 13.41
C CYS A 640 13.90 -15.39 14.77
N SER A 641 12.70 -15.29 15.36
CA SER A 641 12.52 -14.67 16.68
C SER A 641 13.37 -15.35 17.76
N VAL A 642 13.37 -16.68 17.78
CA VAL A 642 14.22 -17.49 18.68
C VAL A 642 15.71 -17.26 18.41
N LEU A 643 16.15 -17.29 17.14
CA LEU A 643 17.56 -17.08 16.78
C LEU A 643 18.05 -15.66 17.11
N ALA A 644 17.21 -14.64 16.91
CA ALA A 644 17.50 -13.26 17.30
C ALA A 644 17.64 -13.13 18.84
N GLY A 645 16.81 -13.85 19.60
CA GLY A 645 16.93 -13.94 21.07
C GLY A 645 18.24 -14.57 21.53
N ILE A 646 18.62 -15.70 20.92
CA ILE A 646 19.89 -16.39 21.20
C ILE A 646 21.08 -15.50 20.81
N LEU A 647 21.03 -14.83 19.67
CA LEU A 647 22.08 -13.91 19.22
C LEU A 647 22.24 -12.72 20.16
N HIS A 648 21.13 -12.11 20.61
CA HIS A 648 21.15 -11.03 21.60
C HIS A 648 21.84 -11.50 22.90
N PHE A 649 21.47 -12.68 23.42
CA PHE A 649 22.10 -13.25 24.62
C PHE A 649 23.61 -13.47 24.45
N LEU A 650 24.04 -14.09 23.33
CA LEU A 650 25.44 -14.40 23.07
C LEU A 650 26.29 -13.13 22.93
N LEU A 651 25.80 -12.13 22.20
CA LEU A 651 26.49 -10.84 22.02
C LEU A 651 26.56 -10.05 23.33
N GLN A 652 25.48 -10.05 24.13
CA GLN A 652 25.51 -9.40 25.43
C GLN A 652 26.51 -10.09 26.37
N ALA A 653 26.59 -11.43 26.35
CA ALA A 653 27.58 -12.18 27.12
C ALA A 653 29.02 -11.87 26.68
N VAL A 654 29.28 -11.66 25.39
CA VAL A 654 30.60 -11.20 24.89
C VAL A 654 31.01 -9.88 25.53
N PHE A 655 30.14 -8.87 25.60
CA PHE A 655 30.49 -7.58 26.22
C PHE A 655 30.73 -7.69 27.73
N VAL A 656 29.97 -8.53 28.45
CA VAL A 656 30.23 -8.75 29.90
C VAL A 656 31.52 -9.54 30.12
N TRP A 657 31.88 -10.48 29.22
CA TRP A 657 33.18 -11.17 29.26
C TRP A 657 34.37 -10.26 28.93
N LEU A 658 34.22 -9.31 27.98
CA LEU A 658 35.23 -8.29 27.71
C LEU A 658 35.47 -7.39 28.93
N PHE A 659 34.40 -6.92 29.59
CA PHE A 659 34.50 -6.17 30.85
C PHE A 659 35.16 -7.00 31.96
N SER A 660 34.78 -8.27 32.11
CA SER A 660 35.36 -9.18 33.10
C SER A 660 36.84 -9.47 32.84
N SER A 661 37.28 -9.52 31.57
CA SER A 661 38.70 -9.64 31.20
C SER A 661 39.52 -8.46 31.70
N THR A 662 39.00 -7.24 31.52
CA THR A 662 39.62 -6.02 32.05
C THR A 662 39.67 -6.01 33.58
N LEU A 663 38.59 -6.41 34.27
CA LEU A 663 38.59 -6.52 35.73
C LEU A 663 39.64 -7.53 36.23
N GLN A 664 39.76 -8.69 35.57
CA GLN A 664 40.77 -9.68 35.91
C GLN A 664 42.20 -9.12 35.74
N LEU A 665 42.45 -8.32 34.70
CA LEU A 665 43.74 -7.65 34.48
C LEU A 665 44.01 -6.58 35.55
N TYR A 666 42.99 -5.85 36.01
CA TYR A 666 43.10 -4.91 37.13
C TYR A 666 43.45 -5.61 38.44
N PHE A 667 42.75 -6.69 38.80
CA PHE A 667 43.02 -7.43 40.04
C PHE A 667 44.37 -8.15 40.04
N LEU A 668 44.88 -8.54 38.86
CA LEU A 668 46.25 -9.04 38.69
C LEU A 668 47.29 -7.97 39.07
N LEU A 669 47.07 -6.71 38.66
CA LEU A 669 47.95 -5.59 39.01
C LEU A 669 47.95 -5.27 40.52
N GLU A 670 46.83 -5.49 41.21
CA GLU A 670 46.73 -5.25 42.66
C GLU A 670 47.24 -6.42 43.53
N LYS A 671 47.76 -7.49 42.92
CA LYS A 671 48.26 -8.71 43.61
C LYS A 671 47.24 -9.32 44.60
N SER A 672 45.94 -9.10 44.34
CA SER A 672 44.85 -9.61 45.16
C SER A 672 44.80 -11.14 45.08
N THR A 673 44.98 -11.80 46.23
CA THR A 673 45.00 -13.27 46.35
C THR A 673 43.71 -13.76 47.00
N TYR A 674 42.77 -14.22 46.18
CA TYR A 674 41.53 -14.84 46.63
C TYR A 674 41.18 -16.03 45.73
N ASN A 675 40.75 -17.15 46.33
CA ASN A 675 40.45 -18.37 45.60
C ASN A 675 39.08 -18.30 44.89
N ASN A 676 38.99 -18.98 43.74
CA ASN A 676 37.77 -19.26 42.98
C ASN A 676 37.07 -18.08 42.28
N ARG A 677 37.84 -17.16 41.68
CA ARG A 677 37.31 -15.99 40.94
C ARG A 677 36.51 -16.34 39.69
N ILE A 678 36.96 -17.29 38.87
CA ILE A 678 36.33 -17.59 37.56
C ILE A 678 34.87 -18.07 37.66
N SER A 679 34.52 -18.83 38.70
CA SER A 679 33.14 -19.31 38.89
C SER A 679 32.18 -18.15 39.12
N CYS A 680 32.60 -17.14 39.89
CA CYS A 680 31.82 -15.92 40.11
C CYS A 680 31.64 -15.13 38.81
N TYR A 681 32.72 -14.86 38.05
CA TYR A 681 32.60 -14.14 36.76
C TYR A 681 31.74 -14.90 35.75
N SER A 682 31.81 -16.23 35.71
CA SER A 682 30.97 -17.05 34.83
C SER A 682 29.49 -16.90 35.16
N VAL A 683 29.12 -17.00 36.44
CA VAL A 683 27.74 -16.81 36.90
C VAL A 683 27.27 -15.38 36.57
N VAL A 684 28.05 -14.35 36.91
CA VAL A 684 27.69 -12.95 36.62
C VAL A 684 27.50 -12.71 35.12
N ALA A 685 28.43 -13.15 34.27
CA ALA A 685 28.41 -12.89 32.84
C ALA A 685 27.19 -13.50 32.13
N TYR A 686 26.82 -14.74 32.47
CA TYR A 686 25.65 -15.38 31.87
C TYR A 686 24.34 -14.95 32.55
N SER A 687 24.30 -14.72 33.86
CA SER A 687 23.09 -14.25 34.55
C SER A 687 22.68 -12.84 34.11
N VAL A 688 23.61 -11.88 34.02
CA VAL A 688 23.30 -10.50 33.59
C VAL A 688 22.73 -10.50 32.18
N SER A 689 23.37 -11.20 31.24
CA SER A 689 22.88 -11.31 29.85
C SER A 689 21.52 -12.01 29.75
N THR A 690 21.29 -13.05 30.57
CA THR A 690 19.99 -13.75 30.62
C THR A 690 18.89 -12.81 31.11
N ILE A 691 19.12 -12.07 32.20
CA ILE A 691 18.13 -11.15 32.77
C ILE A 691 17.77 -10.05 31.75
N ILE A 692 18.76 -9.46 31.07
CA ILE A 692 18.53 -8.43 30.04
C ILE A 692 17.61 -8.97 28.93
N VAL A 693 17.92 -10.15 28.38
CA VAL A 693 17.13 -10.74 27.29
C VAL A 693 15.74 -11.16 27.75
N CYS A 694 15.60 -11.76 28.94
CA CYS A 694 14.29 -12.15 29.50
C CYS A 694 13.38 -10.95 29.77
N VAL A 695 13.90 -9.87 30.34
CA VAL A 695 13.13 -8.63 30.55
C VAL A 695 12.73 -8.02 29.20
N SER A 696 13.63 -8.01 28.22
CA SER A 696 13.33 -7.51 26.87
C SER A 696 12.20 -8.31 26.21
N ALA A 697 12.26 -9.65 26.27
CA ALA A 697 11.26 -10.56 25.71
C ALA A 697 9.90 -10.50 26.42
N PHE A 698 9.89 -10.14 27.71
CA PHE A 698 8.65 -9.91 28.45
C PHE A 698 7.98 -8.57 28.08
N VAL A 699 8.78 -7.53 27.79
CA VAL A 699 8.27 -6.19 27.45
C VAL A 699 7.69 -6.14 26.02
N ASP A 700 8.41 -6.70 25.04
CA ASP A 700 7.92 -6.76 23.65
C ASP A 700 8.51 -7.98 22.89
N PRO A 701 7.82 -9.12 22.88
CA PRO A 701 8.28 -10.32 22.17
C PRO A 701 8.25 -10.16 20.63
N GLU A 702 7.39 -9.29 20.09
CA GLU A 702 7.24 -9.08 18.64
C GLU A 702 8.41 -8.26 18.04
N SER A 703 9.24 -7.64 18.88
CA SER A 703 10.47 -6.94 18.45
C SER A 703 11.72 -7.84 18.34
N PHE A 704 11.61 -9.15 18.63
CA PHE A 704 12.64 -10.14 18.30
C PHE A 704 12.46 -10.71 16.90
N GLY A 705 13.35 -10.33 15.98
CA GLY A 705 13.29 -10.71 14.57
C GLY A 705 12.36 -9.79 13.76
N THR A 706 12.55 -9.71 12.45
CA THR A 706 11.64 -8.97 11.55
C THR A 706 11.34 -9.77 10.28
N PRO A 707 10.31 -9.40 9.49
CA PRO A 707 10.06 -10.03 8.18
C PRO A 707 11.13 -9.77 7.11
N GLN A 708 12.13 -8.92 7.37
CA GLN A 708 13.16 -8.52 6.40
C GLN A 708 14.58 -8.93 6.78
N TYR A 709 14.88 -9.05 8.08
CA TYR A 709 16.20 -9.38 8.60
C TYR A 709 16.08 -10.06 9.96
N CYS A 710 16.98 -11.00 10.23
CA CYS A 710 16.95 -11.75 11.48
C CYS A 710 17.87 -11.18 12.57
N PHE A 711 17.41 -10.07 13.16
CA PHE A 711 18.06 -9.41 14.29
C PHE A 711 16.99 -8.72 15.15
N LEU A 712 17.41 -8.13 16.28
CA LEU A 712 16.58 -7.24 17.08
C LEU A 712 16.07 -6.07 16.24
N ARG A 713 14.82 -5.64 16.46
CA ARG A 713 14.20 -4.55 15.71
C ARG A 713 14.88 -3.19 15.96
N ILE A 714 15.41 -2.57 14.90
CA ILE A 714 16.26 -1.36 14.98
C ILE A 714 15.48 -0.04 14.76
N ASP A 715 14.31 -0.07 14.15
CA ASP A 715 13.49 1.12 13.82
C ASP A 715 12.71 1.72 15.01
N ASN A 716 12.92 1.22 16.23
CA ASN A 716 12.22 1.67 17.43
C ASN A 716 13.18 1.76 18.64
N TYR A 717 12.74 2.37 19.74
CA TYR A 717 13.51 2.49 20.98
C TYR A 717 13.97 1.15 21.58
N TYR A 718 13.37 0.04 21.14
CA TYR A 718 13.72 -1.32 21.57
C TYR A 718 15.20 -1.68 21.39
N VAL A 719 15.88 -1.11 20.38
CA VAL A 719 17.32 -1.34 20.14
C VAL A 719 18.22 -0.93 21.31
N PHE A 720 17.76 0.01 22.17
CA PHE A 720 18.50 0.42 23.36
C PHE A 720 18.60 -0.68 24.44
N SER A 721 17.75 -1.72 24.38
CA SER A 721 17.89 -2.91 25.23
C SER A 721 19.22 -3.65 25.04
N PHE A 722 19.80 -3.56 23.83
CA PHE A 722 21.13 -4.08 23.51
C PHE A 722 22.21 -3.00 23.63
N ILE A 723 22.01 -1.85 22.97
CA ILE A 723 23.03 -0.80 22.87
C ILE A 723 23.41 -0.22 24.24
N GLY A 724 22.43 0.00 25.12
CA GLY A 724 22.67 0.60 26.45
C GLY A 724 23.58 -0.27 27.33
N PRO A 725 23.22 -1.54 27.61
CA PRO A 725 24.05 -2.46 28.37
C PRO A 725 25.43 -2.70 27.74
N ALA A 726 25.52 -2.88 26.42
CA ALA A 726 26.81 -3.03 25.73
C ALA A 726 27.71 -1.80 25.92
N ALA A 727 27.19 -0.59 25.69
CA ALA A 727 27.93 0.66 25.88
C ALA A 727 28.40 0.85 27.34
N SER A 728 27.58 0.45 28.32
CA SER A 728 27.95 0.49 29.74
C SER A 728 29.15 -0.41 30.05
N CYS A 729 29.15 -1.66 29.56
CA CYS A 729 30.28 -2.58 29.72
C CYS A 729 31.56 -2.06 29.06
N ILE A 730 31.46 -1.48 27.85
CA ILE A 730 32.58 -0.89 27.12
C ILE A 730 33.17 0.31 27.87
N LEU A 731 32.31 1.22 28.37
CA LEU A 731 32.73 2.39 29.14
C LEU A 731 33.44 1.98 30.46
N GLY A 732 32.88 1.00 31.17
CA GLY A 732 33.52 0.43 32.35
C GLY A 732 34.91 -0.15 32.05
N ALA A 733 35.02 -0.95 30.98
CA ALA A 733 36.29 -1.53 30.56
C ALA A 733 37.32 -0.46 30.17
N PHE A 734 36.90 0.57 29.42
CA PHE A 734 37.73 1.72 29.06
C PHE A 734 38.32 2.42 30.30
N ILE A 735 37.49 2.67 31.32
CA ILE A 735 37.92 3.30 32.58
C ILE A 735 38.97 2.45 33.30
N PHE A 736 38.73 1.16 33.49
CA PHE A 736 39.70 0.28 34.17
C PHE A 736 41.02 0.16 33.40
N LEU A 737 40.99 0.07 32.06
CA LEU A 737 42.20 0.06 31.23
C LEU A 737 43.01 1.36 31.35
N LEU A 738 42.37 2.53 31.47
CA LEU A 738 43.06 3.78 31.76
C LEU A 738 43.69 3.78 33.17
N VAL A 739 42.98 3.28 34.19
CA VAL A 739 43.53 3.16 35.55
C VAL A 739 44.75 2.23 35.59
N ILE A 740 44.74 1.13 34.84
CA ILE A 740 45.89 0.22 34.67
C ILE A 740 47.08 0.96 34.02
N ILE A 741 46.85 1.80 33.00
CA ILE A 741 47.91 2.63 32.40
C ILE A 741 48.49 3.59 33.44
N CYS A 742 47.66 4.35 34.16
CA CYS A 742 48.13 5.30 35.17
C CYS A 742 48.93 4.62 36.30
N LYS A 743 48.42 3.51 36.87
CA LYS A 743 49.11 2.76 37.92
C LYS A 743 50.42 2.14 37.42
N THR A 744 50.43 1.49 36.25
CA THR A 744 51.65 0.89 35.71
C THR A 744 52.68 1.93 35.28
N PHE A 745 52.28 3.14 34.87
CA PHE A 745 53.21 4.24 34.58
C PHE A 745 53.89 4.74 35.86
N ALA A 746 53.10 5.08 36.89
CA ALA A 746 53.60 5.53 38.18
C ALA A 746 54.56 4.51 38.83
N SER A 747 54.22 3.23 38.79
CA SER A 747 55.04 2.15 39.38
C SER A 747 56.37 1.90 38.65
N SER A 748 56.59 2.43 37.44
CA SER A 748 57.87 2.21 36.73
C SER A 748 59.03 3.09 37.18
N SER A 749 58.82 3.96 38.16
CA SER A 749 59.87 4.78 38.76
C SER A 749 60.73 4.03 39.80
N THR A 750 60.27 2.89 40.32
CA THR A 750 60.97 2.09 41.35
C THR A 750 61.65 0.85 40.75
N LYS A 751 62.97 0.70 40.96
CA LYS A 751 63.81 -0.31 40.30
C LYS A 751 64.11 -1.54 41.16
N ASN A 752 63.42 -2.67 40.91
CA ASN A 752 64.01 -4.01 40.65
C ASN A 752 62.96 -5.12 40.71
N LYS A 753 63.15 -6.17 39.90
CA LYS A 753 62.38 -7.43 39.79
C LYS A 753 60.88 -7.32 39.45
N GLU A 754 60.14 -6.38 40.04
CA GLU A 754 58.74 -6.08 39.67
C GLU A 754 58.60 -5.49 38.25
N SER A 755 59.69 -5.01 37.66
CA SER A 755 59.73 -4.43 36.31
C SER A 755 59.35 -5.41 35.19
N VAL A 756 59.51 -6.73 35.39
CA VAL A 756 59.15 -7.77 34.41
C VAL A 756 57.65 -8.10 34.48
N GLU A 757 57.09 -8.14 35.69
CA GLU A 757 55.66 -8.36 35.93
C GLU A 757 54.84 -7.17 35.37
N ILE A 758 55.29 -5.93 35.66
CA ILE A 758 54.65 -4.70 35.17
C ILE A 758 54.75 -4.56 33.64
N SER A 759 55.88 -4.97 33.02
CA SER A 759 56.01 -4.91 31.55
C SER A 759 55.11 -5.94 30.84
N SER A 760 54.93 -7.13 31.44
CA SER A 760 53.95 -8.12 31.02
C SER A 760 52.51 -7.59 31.14
N ILE A 761 52.14 -6.96 32.25
CA ILE A 761 50.80 -6.34 32.43
C ILE A 761 50.55 -5.24 31.39
N ARG A 762 51.54 -4.40 31.07
CA ARG A 762 51.42 -3.38 30.01
C ARG A 762 51.18 -3.97 28.61
N MET A 763 51.86 -5.08 28.30
CA MET A 763 51.69 -5.81 27.04
C MET A 763 50.26 -6.37 26.94
N HIS A 764 49.79 -7.06 27.98
CA HIS A 764 48.43 -7.59 28.08
C HIS A 764 47.34 -6.50 28.06
N ASN A 765 47.61 -5.33 28.65
CA ASN A 765 46.71 -4.17 28.59
C ASN A 765 46.55 -3.66 27.14
N ARG A 766 47.64 -3.57 26.37
CA ARG A 766 47.62 -3.19 24.95
C ARG A 766 46.86 -4.19 24.08
N GLU A 767 46.98 -5.49 24.36
CA GLU A 767 46.19 -6.55 23.69
C GLU A 767 44.69 -6.40 24.00
N THR A 768 44.35 -6.17 25.26
CA THR A 768 42.96 -6.03 25.72
C THR A 768 42.28 -4.81 25.06
N TRP A 769 42.98 -3.67 24.96
CA TRP A 769 42.54 -2.52 24.17
C TRP A 769 42.19 -2.87 22.73
N PHE A 770 43.08 -3.63 22.06
CA PHE A 770 42.91 -3.97 20.65
C PHE A 770 41.77 -4.96 20.43
N VAL A 771 41.65 -5.99 21.28
CA VAL A 771 40.53 -6.95 21.22
C VAL A 771 39.19 -6.27 21.46
N ILE A 772 39.08 -5.37 22.44
CA ILE A 772 37.86 -4.58 22.65
C ILE A 772 37.54 -3.77 21.40
N LEU A 773 38.50 -2.99 20.87
CA LEU A 773 38.29 -2.14 19.70
C LEU A 773 37.85 -2.93 18.46
N CYS A 774 38.44 -4.11 18.20
CA CYS A 774 38.03 -4.96 17.09
C CYS A 774 36.59 -5.48 17.27
N VAL A 775 36.25 -6.02 18.44
CA VAL A 775 34.91 -6.57 18.71
C VAL A 775 33.85 -5.47 18.68
N THR A 776 34.06 -4.34 19.36
CA THR A 776 33.09 -3.24 19.37
C THR A 776 32.86 -2.68 17.98
N SER A 777 33.93 -2.53 17.18
CA SER A 777 33.82 -2.02 15.81
C SER A 777 33.06 -2.99 14.91
N CYS A 778 33.38 -4.29 14.96
CA CYS A 778 32.72 -5.32 14.16
C CYS A 778 31.19 -5.28 14.32
N TRP A 779 30.69 -5.44 15.55
CA TRP A 779 29.25 -5.46 15.81
C TRP A 779 28.57 -4.10 15.61
N SER A 780 29.29 -2.99 15.78
CA SER A 780 28.77 -1.66 15.43
C SER A 780 28.55 -1.50 13.92
N PHE A 781 29.50 -1.95 13.09
CA PHE A 781 29.35 -1.91 11.63
C PHE A 781 28.26 -2.87 11.13
N LEU A 782 28.00 -4.00 11.82
CA LEU A 782 26.84 -4.85 11.54
C LEU A 782 25.52 -4.11 11.80
N LEU A 783 25.37 -3.44 12.96
CA LEU A 783 24.17 -2.64 13.27
C LEU A 783 23.95 -1.52 12.23
N LEU A 784 25.01 -0.79 11.87
CA LEU A 784 24.96 0.25 10.85
C LEU A 784 24.58 -0.29 9.47
N TYR A 785 25.09 -1.47 9.10
CA TYR A 785 24.70 -2.16 7.87
C TYR A 785 23.22 -2.54 7.87
N ILE A 786 22.69 -3.12 8.96
CA ILE A 786 21.27 -3.49 9.05
C ILE A 786 20.37 -2.24 8.98
N HIS A 787 20.77 -1.13 9.62
CA HIS A 787 20.00 0.11 9.64
C HIS A 787 20.01 0.84 8.28
N TYR A 788 21.20 1.13 7.72
CA TYR A 788 21.33 1.96 6.51
C TYR A 788 21.34 1.15 5.20
N LYS A 789 21.60 -0.16 5.24
CA LYS A 789 21.67 -1.08 4.09
C LYS A 789 22.70 -0.73 2.99
N LEU A 790 23.70 0.13 3.27
CA LEU A 790 24.81 0.42 2.35
C LEU A 790 25.76 -0.78 2.19
N GLN A 791 26.09 -1.12 0.94
CA GLN A 791 27.06 -2.19 0.62
C GLN A 791 28.45 -1.96 1.22
N ALA A 792 28.92 -0.70 1.29
CA ALA A 792 30.21 -0.36 1.89
C ALA A 792 30.30 -0.75 3.38
N LEU A 793 29.18 -0.66 4.12
CA LEU A 793 29.13 -1.05 5.53
C LEU A 793 29.24 -2.58 5.68
N ALA A 794 28.66 -3.36 4.76
CA ALA A 794 28.78 -4.81 4.74
C ALA A 794 30.22 -5.29 4.49
N TYR A 795 30.92 -4.72 3.50
CA TYR A 795 32.33 -5.03 3.26
C TYR A 795 33.22 -4.62 4.44
N THR A 796 32.91 -3.49 5.09
CA THR A 796 33.64 -3.03 6.28
C THR A 796 33.42 -3.98 7.46
N PHE A 797 32.17 -4.37 7.75
CA PHE A 797 31.83 -5.38 8.74
C PHE A 797 32.57 -6.69 8.50
N ALA A 798 32.48 -7.27 7.31
CA ALA A 798 33.14 -8.53 6.98
C ALA A 798 34.68 -8.46 7.08
N THR A 799 35.28 -7.31 6.77
CA THR A 799 36.73 -7.10 6.95
C THR A 799 37.09 -7.04 8.44
N LEU A 800 36.32 -6.29 9.24
CA LEU A 800 36.50 -6.20 10.70
C LEU A 800 36.24 -7.54 11.39
N ASN A 801 35.34 -8.37 10.86
CA ASN A 801 35.05 -9.69 11.41
C ASN A 801 36.23 -10.65 11.23
N CYS A 802 36.84 -10.69 10.04
CA CYS A 802 38.08 -11.42 9.81
C CYS A 802 39.21 -10.93 10.74
N LEU A 803 39.34 -9.61 10.90
CA LEU A 803 40.34 -9.01 11.78
C LEU A 803 40.09 -9.40 13.25
N GLN A 804 38.84 -9.42 13.71
CA GLN A 804 38.44 -9.86 15.05
C GLN A 804 38.88 -11.32 15.32
N GLY A 805 38.60 -12.23 14.38
CA GLY A 805 39.03 -13.63 14.45
C GLY A 805 40.55 -13.78 14.51
N LEU A 806 41.26 -13.09 13.62
CA LEU A 806 42.73 -13.10 13.55
C LEU A 806 43.38 -12.53 14.81
N SER A 807 42.84 -11.43 15.34
CA SER A 807 43.36 -10.75 16.55
C SER A 807 43.26 -11.65 17.77
N ILE A 808 42.12 -12.30 17.96
CA ILE A 808 41.90 -13.23 19.07
C ILE A 808 42.82 -14.46 18.94
N PHE A 809 42.99 -15.01 17.73
CA PHE A 809 43.91 -16.10 17.49
C PHE A 809 45.38 -15.73 17.79
N ILE A 810 45.84 -14.56 17.34
CA ILE A 810 47.21 -14.10 17.59
C ILE A 810 47.43 -13.81 19.08
N PHE A 811 46.63 -12.94 19.68
CA PHE A 811 46.89 -12.45 21.05
C PHE A 811 46.48 -13.43 22.13
N LEU A 812 45.38 -14.17 21.96
CA LEU A 812 44.87 -15.10 22.99
C LEU A 812 45.29 -16.55 22.72
N GLY A 813 45.62 -16.91 21.48
CA GLY A 813 46.08 -18.24 21.10
C GLY A 813 47.61 -18.37 21.04
N LEU A 814 48.29 -17.54 20.25
CA LEU A 814 49.72 -17.70 19.93
C LEU A 814 50.67 -16.91 20.84
N HIS A 815 50.27 -15.72 21.31
CA HIS A 815 51.11 -14.85 22.14
C HIS A 815 51.07 -15.19 23.63
N ASP A 816 50.15 -16.06 24.06
CA ASP A 816 50.11 -16.55 25.45
C ASP A 816 51.38 -17.37 25.76
N SER A 817 52.15 -16.89 26.74
CA SER A 817 53.45 -17.45 27.12
C SER A 817 53.35 -18.90 27.61
N GLU A 818 52.24 -19.29 28.25
CA GLU A 818 52.04 -20.67 28.72
C GLU A 818 51.74 -21.62 27.56
N VAL A 819 51.00 -21.16 26.53
CA VAL A 819 50.81 -21.92 25.28
C VAL A 819 52.14 -22.08 24.53
N GLN A 820 52.97 -21.04 24.47
CA GLN A 820 54.31 -21.14 23.86
C GLN A 820 55.20 -22.13 24.60
N GLU A 821 55.23 -22.10 25.94
CA GLU A 821 55.96 -23.09 26.74
C GLU A 821 55.44 -24.52 26.55
N ALA A 822 54.11 -24.72 26.54
CA ALA A 822 53.51 -26.02 26.34
C ALA A 822 53.78 -26.58 24.93
N TYR A 823 53.73 -25.72 23.91
CA TYR A 823 54.10 -26.07 22.54
C TYR A 823 55.59 -26.43 22.42
N GLN A 824 56.49 -25.71 23.10
CA GLN A 824 57.91 -26.06 23.16
C GLN A 824 58.14 -27.40 23.88
N LYS A 825 57.45 -27.65 25.01
CA LYS A 825 57.49 -28.93 25.75
C LYS A 825 56.98 -30.09 24.88
N TRP A 826 55.88 -29.91 24.14
CA TRP A 826 55.35 -30.88 23.18
C TRP A 826 56.31 -31.14 22.01
N LYS A 827 56.89 -30.08 21.43
CA LYS A 827 57.88 -30.18 20.35
C LYS A 827 59.11 -30.98 20.79
N MET A 828 59.63 -30.71 21.99
CA MET A 828 60.76 -31.45 22.56
C MET A 828 60.37 -32.91 22.89
N GLY A 829 59.17 -33.16 23.42
CA GLY A 829 58.66 -34.52 23.68
C GLY A 829 58.42 -35.40 22.44
N SER A 830 58.42 -34.81 21.24
CA SER A 830 58.35 -35.56 19.97
C SER A 830 59.72 -35.99 19.42
N SER A 831 60.82 -35.51 20.04
CA SER A 831 62.19 -35.66 19.52
C SER A 831 63.10 -36.45 20.48
N GLU A 832 62.70 -37.67 20.84
CA GLU A 832 63.56 -38.60 21.60
C GLU A 832 63.77 -39.91 20.81
N PRO A 833 65.00 -40.19 20.31
CA PRO A 833 65.29 -41.46 19.64
C PRO A 833 65.43 -42.57 20.68
N LYS A 834 64.67 -43.66 20.51
CA LYS A 834 64.81 -44.88 21.32
C LYS A 834 66.21 -45.49 21.14
N ALA A 835 67.02 -45.47 22.19
CA ALA A 835 68.24 -46.28 22.30
C ALA A 835 68.08 -47.33 23.41
N VAL A 836 68.16 -48.61 23.05
CA VAL A 836 67.88 -49.74 23.95
C VAL A 836 69.17 -50.47 24.35
N ARG A 837 69.50 -50.37 25.65
CA ARG A 837 70.06 -51.41 26.55
C ARG A 837 71.51 -51.93 26.36
N GLY A 838 72.18 -52.09 27.51
CA GLY A 838 73.41 -52.88 27.72
C GLY A 838 74.13 -52.48 29.04
N GLN A 839 73.51 -52.65 30.21
CA GLN A 839 73.57 -53.86 31.06
C GLN A 839 74.97 -54.17 31.66
N PHE A 840 75.21 -53.77 32.93
CA PHE A 840 75.84 -54.63 33.94
C PHE A 840 75.50 -54.14 35.37
N SER A 841 75.58 -55.03 36.36
CA SER A 841 75.32 -54.75 37.79
C SER A 841 76.59 -54.92 38.59
N LEU A 842 76.79 -54.13 39.66
CA LEU A 842 77.44 -54.58 40.92
C LEU A 842 77.37 -53.50 42.03
N THR A 843 76.73 -53.90 43.13
CA THR A 843 76.94 -53.57 44.56
C THR A 843 77.73 -52.34 45.04
N ASN A 844 77.13 -51.66 46.03
CA ASN A 844 77.73 -50.95 47.18
C ASN A 844 79.27 -50.95 47.33
N THR A 845 79.89 -49.77 47.55
CA THR A 845 80.42 -49.36 48.87
C THR A 845 80.63 -47.84 48.92
N SER A 846 80.70 -47.27 50.12
CA SER A 846 81.11 -45.89 50.43
C SER A 846 82.60 -45.60 50.13
N VAL A 847 82.95 -44.34 49.81
CA VAL A 847 83.94 -43.48 50.52
C VAL A 847 84.17 -42.16 49.74
N SER A 848 84.64 -41.15 50.48
CA SER A 848 84.86 -39.74 50.12
C SER A 848 86.12 -39.41 49.30
N HIS A 849 86.16 -38.14 48.87
CA HIS A 849 87.34 -37.29 48.58
C HIS A 849 87.95 -37.23 47.16
N CYS A 850 87.70 -36.06 46.55
CA CYS A 850 88.68 -35.08 46.03
C CYS A 850 89.61 -35.34 44.83
N MET A 851 89.63 -34.26 44.02
CA MET A 851 90.74 -33.66 43.28
C MET A 851 91.05 -34.07 41.83
N ASN A 852 90.78 -33.07 40.97
CA ASN A 852 91.72 -32.45 40.03
C ASN A 852 91.96 -33.05 38.63
N THR A 853 91.69 -32.17 37.66
CA THR A 853 92.53 -31.83 36.48
C THR A 853 92.75 -32.87 35.37
N SER A 854 92.83 -32.51 34.08
CA SER A 854 92.45 -31.32 33.28
C SER A 854 92.84 -31.59 31.81
N TYR A 855 92.61 -30.63 30.90
CA TYR A 855 93.16 -30.56 29.52
C TYR A 855 92.60 -31.58 28.49
N LEU A 856 92.50 -31.29 27.18
CA LEU A 856 92.25 -30.01 26.47
C LEU A 856 91.86 -30.31 25.00
N HIS A 857 91.03 -29.44 24.41
CA HIS A 857 91.03 -28.98 23.01
C HIS A 857 90.86 -29.89 21.75
N ASN A 858 89.93 -29.39 20.91
CA ASN A 858 90.05 -29.04 19.47
C ASN A 858 89.80 -30.05 18.33
N SER A 859 88.61 -29.92 17.75
CA SER A 859 88.34 -29.17 16.49
C SER A 859 88.65 -29.75 15.09
N THR A 860 87.55 -30.01 14.39
CA THR A 860 87.17 -29.59 13.00
C THR A 860 87.97 -30.02 11.77
N THR A 861 87.23 -30.57 10.78
CA THR A 861 87.13 -30.12 9.36
C THR A 861 85.97 -30.93 8.67
N VAL A 862 84.92 -30.32 8.07
CA VAL A 862 84.76 -29.80 6.66
C VAL A 862 84.56 -30.93 5.60
N PRO A 863 83.66 -30.87 4.57
CA PRO A 863 82.37 -30.15 4.39
C PRO A 863 81.25 -30.89 3.54
N SER A 864 80.14 -30.17 3.27
CA SER A 864 79.29 -30.10 2.02
C SER A 864 78.48 -31.29 1.42
N LEU A 865 77.15 -31.23 1.65
CA LEU A 865 76.04 -30.88 0.70
C LEU A 865 75.65 -31.73 -0.55
N SER A 866 74.32 -31.73 -0.81
CA SER A 866 73.57 -31.95 -2.09
C SER A 866 73.16 -33.42 -2.43
N THR A 867 72.01 -33.77 -3.04
CA THR A 867 70.85 -33.01 -3.59
C THR A 867 69.60 -33.91 -3.89
N VAL A 868 68.46 -33.29 -4.25
CA VAL A 868 67.49 -33.70 -5.34
C VAL A 868 66.26 -34.65 -5.10
N THR A 869 65.07 -34.03 -5.26
CA THR A 869 63.75 -34.43 -5.85
C THR A 869 62.86 -35.60 -5.39
N THR A 870 61.55 -35.30 -5.42
CA THR A 870 60.32 -36.15 -5.40
C THR A 870 60.00 -36.72 -6.81
N PRO A 871 59.07 -37.71 -7.05
CA PRO A 871 57.59 -37.49 -6.99
C PRO A 871 56.63 -38.69 -6.72
N ALA A 872 55.37 -38.36 -6.38
CA ALA A 872 54.07 -38.90 -6.87
C ALA A 872 53.58 -40.39 -6.77
N ILE A 873 52.43 -40.56 -6.06
CA ILE A 873 51.11 -41.08 -6.55
C ILE A 873 50.72 -42.62 -6.51
N GLU A 874 49.70 -42.92 -5.66
CA GLU A 874 48.47 -43.75 -5.86
C GLU A 874 48.20 -45.26 -5.45
N PHE A 875 46.89 -45.45 -5.15
CA PHE A 875 45.94 -46.59 -5.33
C PHE A 875 45.72 -47.78 -4.33
N GLN A 876 44.56 -47.73 -3.66
CA GLN A 876 43.52 -48.74 -3.28
C GLN A 876 43.76 -50.14 -2.62
N MET A 877 43.07 -50.30 -1.45
CA MET A 877 41.86 -51.15 -1.21
C MET A 877 41.90 -52.70 -1.27
N GLY A 878 41.47 -53.37 -0.19
CA GLY A 878 41.16 -54.81 -0.13
C GLY A 878 40.68 -55.29 1.25
N THR A 879 39.58 -56.06 1.32
CA THR A 879 38.82 -56.46 2.53
C THR A 879 39.13 -57.87 3.04
N PHE A 880 38.75 -58.22 4.29
CA PHE A 880 38.21 -59.56 4.67
C PHE A 880 37.44 -59.56 6.01
N HIS A 881 36.65 -60.61 6.28
CA HIS A 881 35.53 -60.70 7.23
C HIS A 881 35.81 -61.36 8.62
N HIS A 882 34.87 -61.16 9.58
CA HIS A 882 34.00 -62.20 10.23
C HIS A 882 33.89 -62.26 11.80
N SER A 883 32.63 -62.23 12.28
CA SER A 883 32.01 -62.88 13.49
C SER A 883 32.43 -62.58 14.97
N SER A 884 31.63 -61.70 15.62
CA SER A 884 30.60 -61.99 16.67
C SER A 884 30.85 -62.73 18.02
N LEU A 885 30.24 -62.13 19.08
CA LEU A 885 29.49 -62.69 20.23
C LEU A 885 30.10 -62.82 21.65
N CYS A 886 29.27 -62.47 22.65
CA CYS A 886 29.52 -62.41 24.11
C CYS A 886 29.11 -63.71 24.84
N PRO A 887 29.27 -63.76 26.18
CA PRO A 887 28.08 -63.95 27.04
C PRO A 887 28.02 -63.08 28.31
N THR A 888 26.91 -63.18 29.07
CA THR A 888 26.43 -62.21 30.08
C THR A 888 26.02 -62.84 31.43
N THR A 889 25.86 -62.01 32.49
CA THR A 889 25.21 -62.26 33.81
C THR A 889 25.99 -63.11 34.85
N ARG A 890 25.78 -63.04 36.19
CA ARG A 890 24.56 -62.71 36.98
C ARG A 890 24.83 -62.34 38.49
N SER A 891 24.23 -61.24 38.99
CA SER A 891 23.55 -60.91 40.30
C SER A 891 24.02 -61.48 41.70
N PRO A 892 23.37 -61.25 42.89
CA PRO A 892 22.21 -60.37 43.29
C PRO A 892 22.24 -59.67 44.72
N ILE A 893 21.11 -59.02 45.13
CA ILE A 893 20.60 -58.60 46.50
C ILE A 893 21.35 -57.42 47.22
N TYR A 894 20.75 -56.39 47.89
CA TYR A 894 19.48 -56.17 48.65
C TYR A 894 18.86 -54.75 48.50
N ASP A 895 17.60 -54.60 48.98
CA ASP A 895 16.69 -53.43 48.89
C ASP A 895 16.31 -52.83 50.28
N ASN A 896 15.67 -51.64 50.29
CA ASN A 896 14.92 -50.89 51.35
C ASN A 896 15.35 -49.38 51.37
N ARG A 897 14.53 -48.33 51.12
CA ARG A 897 13.11 -47.98 51.47
C ARG A 897 13.00 -47.78 53.00
N GLU A 898 12.45 -46.72 53.63
CA GLU A 898 11.36 -45.74 53.39
C GLU A 898 11.65 -44.42 54.22
N GLN A 899 10.87 -43.32 54.32
CA GLN A 899 9.50 -42.95 53.87
C GLN A 899 9.32 -41.41 53.58
N LEU A 900 8.15 -40.83 53.91
CA LEU A 900 7.63 -39.45 53.70
C LEU A 900 7.88 -38.45 54.86
N VAL A 901 7.71 -37.13 54.61
CA VAL A 901 6.61 -36.27 55.15
C VAL A 901 6.70 -34.81 54.63
N SER A 902 5.54 -34.23 54.29
CA SER A 902 5.23 -32.84 53.85
C SER A 902 5.85 -32.34 52.54
#